data_AF-A0A955AAH2-F1
#
_entry.id   AF-A0A955AAH2-F1
#
_cell.length_a   1.000
_cell.length_b   1.000
_cell.length_c   1.000
_cell.angle_alpha   90.00
_cell.angle_beta   90.00
_cell.angle_gamma   90.00
#
_symmetry.space_group_name_H-M   'P 1'
#
loop_
_entity.id
_entity.type
_entity.pdbx_description
1 polymer ?
#
loop_
_entity_poly.entity_id
_entity_poly.type
_entity_poly.pdbx_seq_one_letter_code
_entity_poly.pdbx_strand_id
1 'polypeptide(L)'
;ARALVCVGREQPAAIHALGHLLNQELAAVGNTVHYIESPQVRPQDSPSDVDMLAELVSEMEAGKVETLLILGGNPVFDAPADINFGAALEKVHLTLTLTSAANETSQKTKWLLPRTHFLESWGDSRAHDGTVSIVQPLIAPLHEGISDIELMAMLCEDAPRAYAAVRKTWKEKLGERDDDLRWQKTVADGIIEGSASAPVELANDQIALSSISVAEFVKAHWVDAKSDGKSNAPRDVTITPSQTTSPTIDGFDIVIRPDPTIWDGRFTNNGWLQELPKPLTHTVWENPALMAPADAKRWGLRNGDVLAIGEADGQIDIPIWIAAGHAEGCLTLFKGFGRSVAGRVGQGTGFDIRSLISKDAMAQRRSVAVRKTASRHAIVTTQHFQTMEGRHLVRAGTLAELQAEPDGPAFVHPPDPTPEATLYPDWPYEGHKWGMTIDLTACVGCSACVLACQAENNIPVVGKEQVGMNRHMHWIRVDTYYTGPPEQPQQMLNQPVTCMHCERAPCEVVCPVAATNHSDEGLNQMVYNRCVGTRYCSNNCPYKVRRFNFLDFSDKFINEPTLHLLSNPEVTMRQRGVMEKCTYCVQRIEGARVVSQLEDRPIRNRKIKTACQAACPAQAIRFGDLNDPASEVRQTHDHPLAYALLEELNTKPRTTYLAE
;
A
#
# COMPACT_ATOMS: atom_id res chain seq x y z
N ALA A 1 25.94 -13.27 9.07
CA ALA A 1 25.50 -14.15 7.97
C ALA A 1 25.02 -13.33 6.77
N ARG A 2 24.95 -13.92 5.57
CA ARG A 2 24.34 -13.30 4.37
C ARG A 2 22.91 -13.81 4.08
N ALA A 3 22.33 -14.58 5.01
CA ALA A 3 21.02 -15.19 4.88
C ALA A 3 20.11 -14.74 6.03
N LEU A 4 18.81 -14.70 5.77
CA LEU A 4 17.76 -14.31 6.69
C LEU A 4 16.53 -15.19 6.44
N VAL A 5 15.90 -15.65 7.52
CA VAL A 5 14.58 -16.29 7.49
C VAL A 5 13.55 -15.30 7.99
N CYS A 6 12.61 -14.91 7.11
CA CYS A 6 11.48 -14.05 7.46
C CYS A 6 10.21 -14.88 7.65
N VAL A 7 9.42 -14.53 8.67
CA VAL A 7 8.12 -15.17 8.95
C VAL A 7 7.02 -14.13 8.83
N GLY A 8 5.97 -14.45 8.07
CA GLY A 8 4.80 -13.57 7.91
C GLY A 8 4.04 -13.39 9.23
N ARG A 9 3.55 -12.18 9.50
CA ARG A 9 2.85 -11.80 10.74
C ARG A 9 1.71 -12.76 11.12
N GLU A 10 0.99 -13.26 10.13
CA GLU A 10 -0.21 -14.08 10.25
C GLU A 10 0.08 -15.56 10.52
N GLN A 11 1.35 -15.95 10.63
CA GLN A 11 1.72 -17.29 11.03
C GLN A 11 1.54 -17.51 12.54
N PRO A 12 1.28 -18.74 13.00
CA PRO A 12 1.19 -19.07 14.42
C PRO A 12 2.49 -18.74 15.16
N ALA A 13 2.40 -18.46 16.47
CA ALA A 13 3.54 -18.12 17.32
C ALA A 13 4.69 -19.17 17.25
N ALA A 14 4.36 -20.46 17.12
CA ALA A 14 5.35 -21.52 16.96
C ALA A 14 6.23 -21.36 15.70
N ILE A 15 5.68 -20.83 14.60
CA ILE A 15 6.42 -20.61 13.36
C ILE A 15 7.33 -19.38 13.49
N HIS A 16 6.90 -18.34 14.21
CA HIS A 16 7.76 -17.20 14.56
C HIS A 16 8.95 -17.65 15.42
N ALA A 17 8.69 -18.48 16.44
CA ALA A 17 9.74 -19.06 17.28
C ALA A 17 10.75 -19.89 16.45
N LEU A 18 10.27 -20.71 15.51
CA LEU A 18 11.13 -21.43 14.58
C LEU A 18 11.97 -20.48 13.71
N GLY A 19 11.37 -19.40 13.20
CA GLY A 19 12.10 -18.39 12.42
C GLY A 19 13.26 -17.77 13.20
N HIS A 20 13.07 -17.49 14.49
CA HIS A 20 14.15 -16.99 15.36
C HIS A 20 15.24 -18.04 15.57
N LEU A 21 14.86 -19.30 15.86
CA LEU A 21 15.80 -20.42 15.98
C LEU A 21 16.66 -20.62 14.72
N LEU A 22 16.03 -20.61 13.54
CA LEU A 22 16.74 -20.76 12.28
C LEU A 22 17.70 -19.59 12.04
N ASN A 23 17.31 -18.37 12.38
CA ASN A 23 18.20 -17.21 12.26
C ASN A 23 19.39 -17.27 13.22
N GLN A 24 19.23 -17.90 14.38
CA GLN A 24 20.33 -18.16 15.32
C GLN A 24 21.31 -19.19 14.74
N GLU A 25 20.81 -20.33 14.24
CA GLU A 25 21.62 -21.38 13.58
C GLU A 25 22.36 -20.85 12.34
N LEU A 26 21.73 -19.95 11.59
CA LEU A 26 22.35 -19.30 10.43
C LEU A 26 23.39 -18.23 10.81
N ALA A 27 23.61 -17.95 12.10
CA ALA A 27 24.43 -16.82 12.59
C ALA A 27 23.98 -15.46 12.02
N ALA A 28 22.67 -15.30 11.79
CA ALA A 28 22.07 -14.04 11.35
C ALA A 28 21.88 -13.08 12.53
N VAL A 29 21.69 -13.60 13.75
CA VAL A 29 21.58 -12.79 14.98
C VAL A 29 22.89 -12.02 15.23
N GLY A 30 22.77 -10.72 15.51
CA GLY A 30 23.89 -9.80 15.72
C GLY A 30 24.55 -9.30 14.42
N ASN A 31 24.22 -9.88 13.26
CA ASN A 31 24.74 -9.46 11.96
C ASN A 31 23.67 -8.82 11.07
N THR A 32 22.53 -9.51 10.92
CA THR A 32 21.41 -9.13 10.06
C THR A 32 20.13 -8.97 10.86
N VAL A 33 19.96 -9.80 11.91
CA VAL A 33 18.83 -9.73 12.85
C VAL A 33 19.34 -9.13 14.16
N HIS A 34 18.75 -8.02 14.57
CA HIS A 34 19.00 -7.41 15.87
C HIS A 34 17.73 -7.45 16.69
N TYR A 35 17.83 -7.99 17.90
CA TYR A 35 16.75 -7.94 18.87
C TYR A 35 16.87 -6.66 19.67
N ILE A 36 15.76 -5.98 19.86
CA ILE A 36 15.65 -4.74 20.61
C ILE A 36 14.54 -4.88 21.64
N GLU A 37 14.55 -4.02 22.65
CA GLU A 37 13.37 -3.84 23.48
C GLU A 37 12.19 -3.37 22.61
N SER A 38 11.05 -4.04 22.77
CA SER A 38 9.86 -3.75 21.97
C SER A 38 9.46 -2.28 22.13
N PRO A 39 9.33 -1.52 21.03
CA PRO A 39 8.84 -0.15 21.10
C PRO A 39 7.34 -0.06 21.46
N GLN A 40 6.62 -1.19 21.42
CA GLN A 40 5.22 -1.27 21.80
C GLN A 40 5.09 -1.36 23.33
N VAL A 41 4.37 -0.40 23.92
CA VAL A 41 4.06 -0.42 25.35
C VAL A 41 2.92 -1.41 25.59
N ARG A 42 3.25 -2.52 26.25
CA ARG A 42 2.28 -3.52 26.72
C ARG A 42 2.63 -3.93 28.15
N PRO A 43 1.64 -4.31 28.99
CA PRO A 43 1.92 -4.93 30.27
C PRO A 43 2.78 -6.19 30.07
N GLN A 44 3.79 -6.37 30.92
CA GLN A 44 4.63 -7.56 30.88
C GLN A 44 3.77 -8.81 31.12
N ASP A 45 4.07 -9.90 30.42
CA ASP A 45 3.35 -11.18 30.49
C ASP A 45 1.83 -11.09 30.17
N SER A 46 1.41 -10.03 29.46
CA SER A 46 0.03 -9.89 29.00
C SER A 46 -0.31 -10.91 27.90
N PRO A 47 -1.54 -11.46 27.89
CA PRO A 47 -1.97 -12.40 26.86
C PRO A 47 -2.12 -11.72 25.49
N SER A 48 -2.62 -12.43 24.48
CA SER A 48 -2.78 -11.81 23.15
C SER A 48 -3.79 -10.64 23.20
N ASP A 49 -3.71 -9.71 22.24
CA ASP A 49 -4.63 -8.57 22.19
C ASP A 49 -6.10 -9.04 22.07
N VAL A 50 -6.32 -10.18 21.41
CA VAL A 50 -7.65 -10.79 21.25
C VAL A 50 -8.13 -11.44 22.55
N ASP A 51 -7.22 -12.04 23.32
CA ASP A 51 -7.53 -12.57 24.66
C ASP A 51 -7.92 -11.45 25.63
N MET A 52 -7.15 -10.36 25.66
CA MET A 52 -7.45 -9.18 26.49
C MET A 52 -8.80 -8.57 26.08
N LEU A 53 -9.12 -8.54 24.78
CA LEU A 53 -10.43 -8.08 24.30
C LEU A 53 -11.57 -9.01 24.76
N ALA A 54 -11.38 -10.32 24.71
CA ALA A 54 -12.37 -11.29 25.17
C ALA A 54 -12.59 -11.22 26.69
N GLU A 55 -11.51 -11.01 27.46
CA GLU A 55 -11.58 -10.79 28.90
C GLU A 55 -12.36 -9.51 29.21
N LEU A 56 -12.03 -8.39 28.57
CA LEU A 56 -12.76 -7.13 28.71
C LEU A 56 -14.26 -7.30 28.43
N VAL A 57 -14.62 -7.99 27.35
CA VAL A 57 -16.03 -8.28 27.02
C VAL A 57 -16.70 -9.09 28.13
N SER A 58 -16.02 -10.09 28.68
CA SER A 58 -16.54 -10.88 29.80
C SER A 58 -16.75 -10.03 31.06
N GLU A 59 -15.85 -9.08 31.33
CA GLU A 59 -15.99 -8.15 32.46
C GLU A 59 -17.13 -7.15 32.28
N MET A 60 -17.31 -6.62 31.08
CA MET A 60 -18.43 -5.76 30.71
C MET A 60 -19.75 -6.52 30.87
N GLU A 61 -19.79 -7.79 30.46
CA GLU A 61 -20.98 -8.64 30.61
C GLU A 61 -21.33 -8.98 32.05
N ALA A 62 -20.32 -9.14 32.89
CA ALA A 62 -20.45 -9.35 34.32
C ALA A 62 -20.75 -8.06 35.11
N GLY A 63 -20.81 -6.90 34.44
CA GLY A 63 -21.06 -5.60 35.07
C GLY A 63 -19.90 -5.09 35.93
N LYS A 64 -18.67 -5.60 35.72
CA LYS A 64 -17.47 -5.13 36.43
C LYS A 64 -16.95 -3.80 35.88
N VAL A 65 -17.28 -3.48 34.63
CA VAL A 65 -16.86 -2.25 33.95
C VAL A 65 -17.96 -1.20 34.09
N GLU A 66 -17.70 -0.18 34.91
CA GLU A 66 -18.61 0.97 35.08
C GLU A 66 -18.42 2.00 33.96
N THR A 67 -17.18 2.34 33.67
CA THR A 67 -16.79 3.32 32.64
C THR A 67 -15.83 2.69 31.64
N LEU A 68 -16.12 2.82 30.35
CA LEU A 68 -15.24 2.39 29.26
C LEU A 68 -14.89 3.58 28.35
N LEU A 69 -13.59 3.85 28.24
CA LEU A 69 -13.03 4.82 27.31
C LEU A 69 -12.36 4.10 26.14
N ILE A 70 -12.78 4.41 24.91
CA ILE A 70 -12.26 3.83 23.67
C ILE A 70 -11.47 4.91 22.93
N LEU A 71 -10.14 4.78 22.93
CA LEU A 71 -9.22 5.73 22.27
C LEU A 71 -8.94 5.29 20.83
N GLY A 72 -9.77 5.77 19.89
CA GLY A 72 -9.73 5.34 18.49
C GLY A 72 -10.20 3.90 18.28
N GLY A 73 -9.85 3.33 17.13
CA GLY A 73 -10.27 1.97 16.75
C GLY A 73 -11.77 1.85 16.47
N ASN A 74 -12.21 0.64 16.14
CA ASN A 74 -13.61 0.34 15.88
C ASN A 74 -13.98 -1.09 16.33
N PRO A 75 -13.85 -1.42 17.62
CA PRO A 75 -14.01 -2.79 18.13
C PRO A 75 -15.39 -3.41 17.85
N VAL A 76 -16.45 -2.63 17.65
CA VAL A 76 -17.75 -3.19 17.23
C VAL A 76 -17.67 -3.86 15.85
N PHE A 77 -16.81 -3.37 14.97
CA PHE A 77 -16.55 -3.92 13.64
C PHE A 77 -15.33 -4.85 13.63
N ASP A 78 -14.24 -4.47 14.29
CA ASP A 78 -12.95 -5.17 14.22
C ASP A 78 -12.90 -6.46 15.06
N ALA A 79 -13.74 -6.57 16.09
CA ALA A 79 -13.76 -7.74 16.96
C ALA A 79 -14.18 -8.99 16.18
N PRO A 80 -13.59 -10.16 16.48
CA PRO A 80 -14.04 -11.44 15.95
C PRO A 80 -15.54 -11.69 16.17
N ALA A 81 -16.15 -12.55 15.35
CA ALA A 81 -17.59 -12.80 15.40
C ALA A 81 -18.03 -13.47 16.71
N ASP A 82 -17.16 -14.27 17.31
CA ASP A 82 -17.36 -14.93 18.61
C ASP A 82 -17.13 -13.99 19.81
N ILE A 83 -16.66 -12.76 19.58
CA ILE A 83 -16.53 -11.72 20.60
C ILE A 83 -17.57 -10.62 20.32
N ASN A 84 -18.72 -10.70 21.00
CA ASN A 84 -19.82 -9.75 20.81
C ASN A 84 -19.62 -8.44 21.59
N PHE A 85 -18.57 -7.70 21.22
CA PHE A 85 -18.22 -6.41 21.83
C PHE A 85 -19.41 -5.43 21.82
N GLY A 86 -20.17 -5.40 20.72
CA GLY A 86 -21.30 -4.49 20.56
C GLY A 86 -22.47 -4.76 21.51
N ALA A 87 -22.71 -6.01 21.93
CA ALA A 87 -23.73 -6.32 22.93
C ALA A 87 -23.22 -6.07 24.36
N ALA A 88 -21.95 -6.38 24.63
CA ALA A 88 -21.33 -6.09 25.92
C ALA A 88 -21.30 -4.58 26.21
N LEU A 89 -21.08 -3.75 25.18
CA LEU A 89 -21.04 -2.29 25.31
C LEU A 89 -22.33 -1.68 25.86
N GLU A 90 -23.49 -2.30 25.59
CA GLU A 90 -24.79 -1.83 26.05
C GLU A 90 -24.98 -1.99 27.57
N LYS A 91 -24.21 -2.89 28.20
CA LYS A 91 -24.26 -3.14 29.65
C LYS A 91 -23.43 -2.15 30.46
N VAL A 92 -22.51 -1.42 29.84
CA VAL A 92 -21.62 -0.48 30.53
C VAL A 92 -22.35 0.82 30.86
N HIS A 93 -22.17 1.32 32.08
CA HIS A 93 -22.89 2.51 32.55
C HIS A 93 -22.46 3.79 31.82
N LEU A 94 -21.17 3.99 31.61
CA LEU A 94 -20.65 5.14 30.87
C LEU A 94 -19.68 4.68 29.77
N THR A 95 -19.99 5.01 28.52
CA THR A 95 -19.15 4.64 27.36
C THR A 95 -18.78 5.89 26.59
N LEU A 96 -17.48 6.10 26.38
CA LEU A 96 -16.94 7.21 25.61
C LEU A 96 -16.07 6.67 24.48
N THR A 97 -16.21 7.21 23.28
CA THR A 97 -15.29 6.95 22.18
C THR A 97 -14.67 8.24 21.67
N LEU A 98 -13.35 8.22 21.43
CA LEU A 98 -12.60 9.29 20.80
C LEU A 98 -12.26 8.86 19.37
N THR A 99 -12.92 9.43 18.37
CA THR A 99 -12.73 9.05 16.95
C THR A 99 -12.78 10.24 16.01
N SER A 100 -12.05 10.17 14.90
CA SER A 100 -12.01 11.24 13.88
C SER A 100 -13.21 11.19 12.93
N ALA A 101 -13.94 10.08 12.90
CA ALA A 101 -15.14 9.90 12.10
C ALA A 101 -16.11 8.96 12.82
N ALA A 102 -17.41 9.18 12.61
CA ALA A 102 -18.43 8.26 13.07
C ALA A 102 -18.19 6.85 12.51
N ASN A 103 -18.31 5.85 13.36
CA ASN A 103 -18.12 4.44 13.07
C ASN A 103 -19.13 3.57 13.84
N GLU A 104 -19.09 2.27 13.63
CA GLU A 104 -20.00 1.29 14.23
C GLU A 104 -19.93 1.33 15.77
N THR A 105 -18.73 1.56 16.32
CA THR A 105 -18.53 1.72 17.76
C THR A 105 -19.16 3.00 18.27
N SER A 106 -18.96 4.13 17.58
CA SER A 106 -19.50 5.42 18.01
C SER A 106 -21.02 5.48 17.99
N GLN A 107 -21.69 4.69 17.14
CA GLN A 107 -23.14 4.59 17.15
C GLN A 107 -23.70 3.89 18.39
N LYS A 108 -22.87 3.09 19.09
CA LYS A 108 -23.26 2.35 20.29
C LYS A 108 -22.75 2.94 21.59
N THR A 109 -21.83 3.90 21.55
CA THR A 109 -21.34 4.61 22.75
C THR A 109 -22.23 5.77 23.15
N LYS A 110 -22.28 6.10 24.45
CA LYS A 110 -23.09 7.20 24.99
C LYS A 110 -22.47 8.57 24.71
N TRP A 111 -21.14 8.66 24.69
CA TRP A 111 -20.39 9.86 24.36
C TRP A 111 -19.51 9.65 23.14
N LEU A 112 -19.62 10.55 22.18
CA LEU A 112 -18.74 10.65 21.02
C LEU A 112 -17.90 11.92 21.14
N LEU A 113 -16.59 11.74 21.28
CA LEU A 113 -15.61 12.81 21.35
C LEU A 113 -14.91 12.94 19.98
N PRO A 114 -14.85 14.14 19.38
CA PRO A 114 -14.15 14.36 18.12
C PRO A 114 -12.64 14.31 18.35
N ARG A 115 -11.97 13.34 17.70
CA ARG A 115 -10.51 13.21 17.76
C ARG A 115 -9.84 14.11 16.74
N THR A 116 -8.82 14.87 17.17
CA THR A 116 -7.93 15.58 16.22
C THR A 116 -7.17 14.61 15.34
N HIS A 117 -6.94 14.97 14.07
CA HIS A 117 -5.98 14.29 13.23
C HIS A 117 -4.55 14.55 13.72
N PHE A 118 -3.59 13.65 13.42
CA PHE A 118 -2.19 13.83 13.84
C PHE A 118 -1.53 15.08 13.24
N LEU A 119 -2.11 15.68 12.19
CA LEU A 119 -1.67 16.95 11.61
C LEU A 119 -2.21 18.19 12.35
N GLU A 120 -3.09 18.00 13.33
CA GLU A 120 -3.79 19.06 14.06
C GLU A 120 -3.38 19.16 15.53
N SER A 121 -2.63 18.18 16.05
CA SER A 121 -2.20 18.15 17.44
C SER A 121 -0.74 17.78 17.59
N TRP A 122 -0.15 18.28 18.68
CA TRP A 122 1.17 17.85 19.11
C TRP A 122 1.10 16.44 19.68
N GLY A 123 2.13 15.64 19.39
CA GLY A 123 2.26 14.31 19.96
C GLY A 123 3.67 13.77 19.77
N ASP A 124 3.84 12.50 20.09
CA ASP A 124 5.03 11.74 19.75
C ASP A 124 4.64 10.35 19.24
N SER A 125 5.58 9.71 18.56
CA SER A 125 5.43 8.36 18.01
C SER A 125 6.75 7.62 18.09
N ARG A 126 6.68 6.29 18.12
CA ARG A 126 7.87 5.43 18.04
C ARG A 126 7.85 4.62 16.75
N ALA A 127 8.95 4.68 16.01
CA ALA A 127 9.21 3.84 14.87
C ALA A 127 9.52 2.39 15.31
N HIS A 128 9.60 1.49 14.34
CA HIS A 128 9.80 0.05 14.57
C HIS A 128 11.12 -0.29 15.28
N ASP A 129 12.12 0.58 15.18
CA ASP A 129 13.45 0.48 15.81
C ASP A 129 13.51 1.18 17.19
N GLY A 130 12.39 1.75 17.65
CA GLY A 130 12.32 2.55 18.88
C GLY A 130 12.64 4.03 18.70
N THR A 131 13.09 4.47 17.52
CA THR A 131 13.34 5.88 17.23
C THR A 131 12.07 6.69 17.45
N VAL A 132 12.18 7.79 18.18
CA VAL A 132 11.06 8.64 18.56
C VAL A 132 10.99 9.79 17.57
N SER A 133 9.80 10.03 17.05
CA SER A 133 9.48 11.19 16.23
C SER A 133 8.44 12.06 16.93
N ILE A 134 8.67 13.38 16.89
CA ILE A 134 7.71 14.37 17.38
C ILE A 134 6.68 14.65 16.30
N VAL A 135 5.41 14.41 16.63
CA VAL A 135 4.27 14.76 15.78
C VAL A 135 4.02 16.25 15.91
N GLN A 136 4.11 16.95 14.78
CA GLN A 136 3.95 18.40 14.71
C GLN A 136 2.62 18.76 14.02
N PRO A 137 1.79 19.61 14.64
CA PRO A 137 0.61 20.12 13.96
C PRO A 137 1.02 21.05 12.82
N LEU A 138 0.54 20.78 11.62
CA LEU A 138 0.70 21.65 10.45
C LEU A 138 -0.44 22.68 10.33
N ILE A 139 -1.53 22.46 11.05
CA ILE A 139 -2.71 23.32 11.09
C ILE A 139 -3.36 23.26 12.49
N ALA A 140 -4.11 24.29 12.87
CA ALA A 140 -4.96 24.21 14.05
C ALA A 140 -6.14 23.24 13.81
N PRO A 141 -6.71 22.60 14.85
CA PRO A 141 -7.85 21.71 14.70
C PRO A 141 -9.02 22.36 13.94
N LEU A 142 -9.43 21.76 12.82
CA LEU A 142 -10.49 22.32 11.96
C LEU A 142 -11.88 22.26 12.59
N HIS A 143 -12.09 21.30 13.50
CA HIS A 143 -13.39 20.99 14.09
C HIS A 143 -13.37 21.00 15.62
N GLU A 144 -12.44 21.77 16.22
CA GLU A 144 -12.31 21.89 17.70
C GLU A 144 -12.19 20.53 18.41
N GLY A 145 -11.56 19.55 17.75
CA GLY A 145 -11.33 18.23 18.30
C GLY A 145 -10.33 18.23 19.46
N ILE A 146 -10.30 17.12 20.20
CA ILE A 146 -9.32 16.88 21.27
C ILE A 146 -8.38 15.73 20.87
N SER A 147 -7.10 15.85 21.23
CA SER A 147 -6.13 14.78 21.02
C SER A 147 -6.22 13.68 22.08
N ASP A 148 -5.65 12.50 21.79
CA ASP A 148 -5.57 11.42 22.78
C ASP A 148 -4.82 11.87 24.04
N ILE A 149 -3.75 12.66 23.85
CA ILE A 149 -2.92 13.20 24.93
C ILE A 149 -3.71 14.17 25.79
N GLU A 150 -4.45 15.11 25.18
CA GLU A 150 -5.27 16.08 25.92
C GLU A 150 -6.40 15.41 26.69
N LEU A 151 -7.06 14.41 26.08
CA LEU A 151 -8.09 13.64 26.78
C LEU A 151 -7.52 12.91 28.00
N MET A 152 -6.39 12.22 27.83
CA MET A 152 -5.75 11.53 28.96
C MET A 152 -5.26 12.52 30.01
N ALA A 153 -4.71 13.66 29.61
CA ALA A 153 -4.27 14.71 30.52
C ALA A 153 -5.45 15.33 31.30
N MET A 154 -6.62 15.50 30.69
CA MET A 154 -7.84 15.95 31.37
C MET A 154 -8.35 14.94 32.41
N LEU A 155 -8.09 13.65 32.20
CA LEU A 155 -8.51 12.58 33.12
C LEU A 155 -7.50 12.34 34.26
N CYS A 156 -6.21 12.60 34.04
CA CYS A 156 -5.13 12.26 34.99
C CYS A 156 -4.47 13.46 35.68
N GLU A 157 -4.49 14.67 35.10
CA GLU A 157 -3.82 15.89 35.60
C GLU A 157 -4.75 17.13 35.49
N ASP A 158 -4.26 18.32 35.84
CA ASP A 158 -4.93 19.63 35.64
C ASP A 158 -4.97 20.10 34.15
N ALA A 159 -5.24 19.18 33.22
CA ALA A 159 -5.52 19.46 31.80
C ALA A 159 -4.48 20.32 31.03
N PRO A 160 -3.18 19.98 31.01
CA PRO A 160 -2.22 20.63 30.11
C PRO A 160 -2.58 20.44 28.64
N ARG A 161 -2.38 21.48 27.82
CA ARG A 161 -2.43 21.37 26.34
C ARG A 161 -1.41 20.33 25.84
N ALA A 162 -1.71 19.68 24.71
CA ALA A 162 -0.86 18.60 24.17
C ALA A 162 0.63 18.95 24.10
N TYR A 163 0.97 20.15 23.60
CA TYR A 163 2.36 20.62 23.51
C TYR A 163 3.07 20.61 24.87
N ALA A 164 2.42 21.11 25.92
CA ALA A 164 3.02 21.21 27.24
C ALA A 164 3.24 19.80 27.84
N ALA A 165 2.31 18.86 27.62
CA ALA A 165 2.44 17.48 28.07
C ALA A 165 3.61 16.75 27.37
N VAL A 166 3.71 16.89 26.05
CA VAL A 166 4.83 16.32 25.27
C VAL A 166 6.15 16.95 25.71
N ARG A 167 6.23 18.28 25.82
CA ARG A 167 7.43 19.01 26.25
C ARG A 167 7.86 18.59 27.66
N LYS A 168 6.92 18.47 28.60
CA LYS A 168 7.17 18.01 29.98
C LYS A 168 7.75 16.60 29.98
N THR A 169 7.13 15.67 29.25
CA THR A 169 7.57 14.27 29.16
C THR A 169 9.02 14.17 28.67
N TRP A 170 9.37 14.91 27.62
CA TRP A 170 10.72 14.86 27.05
C TRP A 170 11.74 15.63 27.87
N LYS A 171 11.35 16.70 28.55
CA LYS A 171 12.20 17.37 29.54
C LYS A 171 12.57 16.45 30.70
N GLU A 172 11.61 15.67 31.21
CA GLU A 172 11.84 14.68 32.27
C GLU A 172 12.73 13.52 31.79
N LYS A 173 12.48 13.00 30.59
CA LYS A 173 13.26 11.87 30.03
C LYS A 173 14.68 12.25 29.59
N LEU A 174 14.88 13.46 29.10
CA LEU A 174 16.19 13.94 28.62
C LEU A 174 17.00 14.68 29.71
N GLY A 175 16.36 15.10 30.81
CA GLY A 175 17.01 15.72 31.97
C GLY A 175 17.66 17.08 31.67
N GLU A 176 18.79 17.38 32.33
CA GLU A 176 19.58 18.62 32.09
C GLU A 176 20.10 18.78 30.65
N ARG A 177 19.95 17.74 29.82
CA ARG A 177 20.32 17.76 28.39
C ARG A 177 19.20 18.28 27.49
N ASP A 178 18.05 18.69 28.02
CA ASP A 178 16.97 19.34 27.26
C ASP A 178 17.01 20.85 27.46
N ASP A 179 17.66 21.54 26.52
CA ASP A 179 17.57 22.99 26.37
C ASP A 179 16.63 23.37 25.20
N ASP A 180 16.25 24.64 25.12
CA ASP A 180 15.34 25.10 24.07
C ASP A 180 15.92 24.97 22.66
N LEU A 181 17.25 25.01 22.51
CA LEU A 181 17.92 24.84 21.22
C LEU A 181 17.82 23.39 20.74
N ARG A 182 18.01 22.41 21.62
CA ARG A 182 17.87 21.00 21.32
C ARG A 182 16.44 20.65 20.97
N TRP A 183 15.45 21.20 21.68
CA TRP A 183 14.05 21.02 21.32
C TRP A 183 13.74 21.56 19.94
N GLN A 184 14.18 22.79 19.64
CA GLN A 184 14.03 23.38 18.31
C GLN A 184 14.69 22.51 17.23
N LYS A 185 15.88 21.96 17.51
CA LYS A 185 16.56 21.02 16.62
C LYS A 185 15.75 19.72 16.44
N THR A 186 15.26 19.11 17.51
CA THR A 186 14.43 17.90 17.47
C THR A 186 13.13 18.12 16.69
N VAL A 187 12.48 19.25 16.89
CA VAL A 187 11.29 19.64 16.12
C VAL A 187 11.67 19.86 14.64
N ALA A 188 12.81 20.51 14.34
CA ALA A 188 13.26 20.73 12.97
C ALA A 188 13.66 19.42 12.24
N ASP A 189 14.36 18.51 12.92
CA ASP A 189 14.78 17.22 12.36
C ASP A 189 13.63 16.20 12.33
N GLY A 190 12.62 16.39 13.19
CA GLY A 190 11.48 15.50 13.37
C GLY A 190 11.72 14.29 14.26
N ILE A 191 12.95 14.07 14.75
CA ILE A 191 13.34 12.93 15.59
C ILE A 191 14.08 13.34 16.86
N ILE A 192 13.98 12.51 17.90
CA ILE A 192 14.80 12.64 19.10
C ILE A 192 16.10 11.85 18.88
N GLU A 193 17.19 12.59 18.71
CA GLU A 193 18.51 11.98 18.50
C GLU A 193 18.90 11.07 19.67
N GLY A 194 19.31 9.83 19.33
CA GLY A 194 19.73 8.82 20.30
C GLY A 194 18.60 8.06 21.00
N SER A 195 17.35 8.18 20.54
CA SER A 195 16.22 7.50 21.17
C SER A 195 15.93 6.08 20.65
N ALA A 196 16.65 5.62 19.62
CA ALA A 196 16.51 4.27 19.07
C ALA A 196 16.79 3.23 20.16
N SER A 197 16.04 2.11 20.16
CA SER A 197 16.26 1.04 21.13
C SER A 197 17.62 0.40 20.90
N ALA A 198 18.41 0.26 21.96
CA ALA A 198 19.68 -0.44 21.88
C ALA A 198 19.44 -1.94 21.57
N PRO A 199 20.29 -2.57 20.75
CA PRO A 199 20.29 -4.01 20.60
C PRO A 199 20.48 -4.69 21.96
N VAL A 200 19.68 -5.70 22.25
CA VAL A 200 19.75 -6.50 23.47
C VAL A 200 20.50 -7.79 23.14
N GLU A 201 21.57 -8.07 23.90
CA GLU A 201 22.14 -9.41 23.92
C GLU A 201 21.18 -10.33 24.65
N LEU A 202 20.61 -11.28 23.92
CA LEU A 202 19.77 -12.30 24.51
C LEU A 202 20.67 -13.18 25.38
N ALA A 203 20.56 -13.04 26.71
CA ALA A 203 21.15 -13.99 27.62
C ALA A 203 20.59 -15.39 27.28
N ASN A 204 21.46 -16.41 27.24
CA ASN A 204 21.07 -17.78 26.89
C ASN A 204 19.81 -18.24 27.66
N ASP A 205 19.58 -17.75 28.88
CA ASP A 205 18.47 -18.19 29.72
C ASP A 205 17.11 -17.53 29.41
N GLN A 206 17.07 -16.41 28.67
CA GLN A 206 15.82 -15.67 28.38
C GLN A 206 15.10 -16.16 27.12
N ILE A 207 15.78 -16.98 26.32
CA ILE A 207 15.17 -17.75 25.27
C ILE A 207 15.30 -19.22 25.70
N ALA A 208 14.19 -19.85 26.10
CA ALA A 208 14.13 -21.30 26.27
C ALA A 208 14.48 -22.08 24.98
N LEU A 209 14.71 -21.37 23.86
CA LEU A 209 15.21 -21.90 22.59
C LEU A 209 16.75 -22.05 22.55
N SER A 210 17.55 -21.45 23.46
CA SER A 210 19.01 -21.63 23.45
C SER A 210 19.43 -23.04 23.90
N SER A 211 18.56 -23.72 24.65
CA SER A 211 18.72 -25.09 25.12
C SER A 211 18.01 -26.13 24.24
N ILE A 212 17.28 -25.70 23.21
CA ILE A 212 16.50 -26.58 22.33
C ILE A 212 17.01 -26.39 20.91
N SER A 213 17.65 -27.43 20.36
CA SER A 213 18.02 -27.44 18.94
C SER A 213 16.78 -27.33 18.05
N VAL A 214 16.94 -26.82 16.82
CA VAL A 214 15.85 -26.81 15.82
C VAL A 214 15.23 -28.20 15.69
N ALA A 215 16.04 -29.26 15.71
CA ALA A 215 15.58 -30.65 15.64
C ALA A 215 14.70 -31.03 16.85
N GLU A 216 15.06 -30.62 18.05
CA GLU A 216 14.26 -30.86 19.26
C GLU A 216 12.98 -30.02 19.29
N PHE A 217 13.02 -28.76 18.84
CA PHE A 217 11.84 -27.90 18.72
C PHE A 217 10.85 -28.50 17.73
N VAL A 218 11.33 -28.87 16.54
CA VAL A 218 10.52 -29.54 15.52
C VAL A 218 10.01 -30.87 16.03
N LYS A 219 10.81 -31.63 16.80
CA LYS A 219 10.35 -32.88 17.36
C LYS A 219 9.23 -32.70 18.39
N ALA A 220 9.37 -31.73 19.29
CA ALA A 220 8.40 -31.43 20.33
C ALA A 220 7.09 -30.85 19.79
N HIS A 221 7.14 -30.08 18.71
CA HIS A 221 5.98 -29.37 18.16
C HIS A 221 5.38 -30.04 16.91
N TRP A 222 6.14 -30.88 16.21
CA TRP A 222 5.76 -31.40 14.89
C TRP A 222 6.14 -32.86 14.60
N VAL A 223 6.84 -33.62 15.45
CA VAL A 223 7.21 -35.02 15.12
C VAL A 223 6.68 -36.01 16.15
N ASP A 224 5.76 -36.85 15.71
CA ASP A 224 5.75 -38.26 16.10
C ASP A 224 6.16 -39.12 14.90
N ALA A 225 7.48 -39.26 14.70
CA ALA A 225 8.06 -40.24 13.80
C ALA A 225 8.21 -41.56 14.57
N LYS A 226 7.12 -42.33 14.61
CA LYS A 226 7.27 -43.79 14.52
C LYS A 226 6.85 -44.22 13.14
N SER A 227 7.87 -44.67 12.43
CA SER A 227 7.89 -45.23 11.10
C SER A 227 7.05 -46.49 10.96
N ASP A 228 5.87 -46.37 10.36
CA ASP A 228 5.31 -47.41 9.48
C ASP A 228 5.35 -46.91 8.04
N GLY A 229 6.55 -46.57 7.56
CA GLY A 229 6.93 -46.54 6.14
C GLY A 229 6.12 -45.70 5.15
N LYS A 230 5.12 -44.91 5.56
CA LYS A 230 4.31 -44.05 4.68
C LYS A 230 3.85 -42.79 5.44
N SER A 231 4.10 -41.64 4.80
CA SER A 231 3.69 -40.27 5.15
C SER A 231 4.23 -39.66 6.46
N ASN A 232 5.12 -38.67 6.30
CA ASN A 232 5.51 -37.72 7.34
C ASN A 232 4.46 -36.61 7.41
N ALA A 233 3.61 -36.61 8.44
CA ALA A 233 2.74 -35.49 8.79
C ALA A 233 2.85 -35.18 10.30
N PRO A 234 2.96 -33.90 10.70
CA PRO A 234 3.00 -33.49 12.11
C PRO A 234 1.72 -33.76 12.91
N ARG A 235 1.85 -33.96 14.23
CA ARG A 235 0.72 -34.03 15.18
C ARG A 235 0.27 -32.63 15.65
N ASP A 236 -0.97 -32.29 15.32
CA ASP A 236 -1.94 -31.42 16.01
C ASP A 236 -1.51 -30.02 16.51
N VAL A 237 -1.16 -29.12 15.59
CA VAL A 237 -2.16 -28.09 15.24
C VAL A 237 -3.13 -28.83 14.35
N THR A 238 -4.44 -28.85 14.61
CA THR A 238 -5.40 -29.67 13.86
C THR A 238 -5.40 -29.27 12.38
N ILE A 239 -4.50 -29.88 11.62
CA ILE A 239 -4.46 -29.96 10.17
C ILE A 239 -5.01 -31.35 9.91
N THR A 240 -6.32 -31.49 9.89
CA THR A 240 -6.95 -32.72 9.42
C THR A 240 -6.52 -32.92 7.97
N PRO A 241 -5.76 -33.96 7.61
CA PRO A 241 -5.52 -34.28 6.23
C PRO A 241 -6.82 -34.89 5.72
N SER A 242 -7.58 -34.13 4.93
CA SER A 242 -8.68 -34.69 4.15
C SER A 242 -8.09 -35.70 3.18
N GLN A 243 -8.15 -36.98 3.56
CA GLN A 243 -7.94 -38.08 2.65
C GLN A 243 -9.04 -38.02 1.58
N THR A 244 -8.61 -37.95 0.33
CA THR A 244 -9.43 -38.16 -0.87
C THR A 244 -10.26 -39.43 -0.77
N THR A 245 -11.56 -39.26 -0.53
CA THR A 245 -12.64 -40.09 -1.08
C THR A 245 -13.89 -39.22 -1.23
N SER A 246 -14.26 -38.87 -2.47
CA SER A 246 -15.50 -38.16 -2.82
C SER A 246 -16.76 -38.99 -2.46
N PRO A 247 -17.96 -38.38 -2.23
CA PRO A 247 -18.44 -37.14 -2.88
C PRO A 247 -19.11 -36.06 -1.98
N THR A 248 -19.15 -34.83 -2.51
CA THR A 248 -20.04 -33.68 -2.19
C THR A 248 -19.87 -32.92 -0.83
N ILE A 249 -18.81 -32.10 -0.74
CA ILE A 249 -18.65 -30.74 -0.15
C ILE A 249 -17.12 -30.52 -0.18
N ASP A 250 -16.63 -29.63 -1.04
CA ASP A 250 -15.20 -29.29 -1.14
C ASP A 250 -14.93 -28.17 -0.11
N GLY A 251 -14.33 -28.50 1.02
CA GLY A 251 -13.90 -27.51 2.02
C GLY A 251 -12.67 -26.75 1.53
N PHE A 252 -12.70 -25.42 1.55
CA PHE A 252 -11.54 -24.58 1.24
C PHE A 252 -10.83 -24.10 2.50
N ASP A 253 -9.50 -24.00 2.44
CA ASP A 253 -8.74 -23.28 3.44
C ASP A 253 -8.88 -21.77 3.18
N ILE A 254 -9.35 -21.04 4.18
CA ILE A 254 -9.56 -19.59 4.12
C ILE A 254 -8.37 -18.89 4.75
N VAL A 255 -7.78 -17.95 4.02
CA VAL A 255 -6.72 -17.06 4.51
C VAL A 255 -7.24 -15.63 4.55
N ILE A 256 -7.18 -15.00 5.72
CA ILE A 256 -7.64 -13.64 5.94
C ILE A 256 -6.44 -12.71 5.97
N ARG A 257 -6.49 -11.64 5.18
CA ARG A 257 -5.44 -10.61 5.10
C ARG A 257 -6.02 -9.21 5.31
N PRO A 258 -5.26 -8.27 5.88
CA PRO A 258 -5.58 -6.86 5.75
C PRO A 258 -5.58 -6.47 4.27
N ASP A 259 -6.49 -5.59 3.88
CA ASP A 259 -6.50 -5.08 2.52
C ASP A 259 -5.26 -4.22 2.24
N PRO A 260 -4.58 -4.36 1.09
CA PRO A 260 -3.36 -3.61 0.82
C PRO A 260 -3.56 -2.08 0.73
N THR A 261 -4.77 -1.59 0.46
CA THR A 261 -5.00 -0.14 0.31
C THR A 261 -5.66 0.51 1.52
N ILE A 262 -6.57 -0.20 2.21
CA ILE A 262 -7.30 0.35 3.38
C ILE A 262 -7.02 -0.38 4.70
N TRP A 263 -6.14 -1.39 4.68
CA TRP A 263 -5.68 -2.17 5.83
C TRP A 263 -6.81 -2.88 6.60
N ASP A 264 -7.19 -2.34 7.76
CA ASP A 264 -8.23 -2.89 8.65
C ASP A 264 -9.57 -2.16 8.51
N GLY A 265 -9.68 -1.19 7.60
CA GLY A 265 -10.91 -0.42 7.39
C GLY A 265 -10.97 0.90 8.18
N ARG A 266 -9.90 1.26 8.90
CA ARG A 266 -9.77 2.62 9.47
C ARG A 266 -9.75 3.71 8.39
N PHE A 267 -9.34 3.36 7.16
CA PHE A 267 -9.23 4.28 6.03
C PHE A 267 -10.32 4.11 4.97
N THR A 268 -11.39 3.35 5.23
CA THR A 268 -12.44 3.05 4.23
C THR A 268 -13.12 4.31 3.68
N ASN A 269 -13.16 5.41 4.46
CA ASN A 269 -13.72 6.69 4.00
C ASN A 269 -12.73 7.56 3.19
N ASN A 270 -11.54 7.03 2.84
CA ASN A 270 -10.55 7.72 2.01
C ASN A 270 -10.74 7.33 0.53
N GLY A 271 -11.23 8.28 -0.28
CA GLY A 271 -11.49 8.05 -1.70
C GLY A 271 -10.24 7.72 -2.53
N TRP A 272 -9.08 8.28 -2.19
CA TRP A 272 -7.83 7.97 -2.87
C TRP A 272 -7.44 6.49 -2.67
N LEU A 273 -7.58 5.97 -1.45
CA LEU A 273 -7.24 4.57 -1.13
C LEU A 273 -8.27 3.56 -1.65
N GLN A 274 -9.52 3.99 -1.80
CA GLN A 274 -10.59 3.17 -2.40
C GLN A 274 -10.42 2.99 -3.92
N GLU A 275 -10.02 4.06 -4.62
CA GLU A 275 -9.75 4.03 -6.06
C GLU A 275 -8.34 3.50 -6.40
N LEU A 276 -7.46 3.36 -5.40
CA LEU A 276 -6.09 2.86 -5.61
C LEU A 276 -6.13 1.39 -6.07
N PRO A 277 -5.58 1.05 -7.25
CA PRO A 277 -5.54 -0.33 -7.71
C PRO A 277 -4.72 -1.20 -6.75
N LYS A 278 -5.31 -2.33 -6.34
CA LYS A 278 -4.61 -3.31 -5.50
C LYS A 278 -3.42 -3.90 -6.27
N PRO A 279 -2.24 -4.09 -5.63
CA PRO A 279 -1.00 -4.48 -6.32
C PRO A 279 -1.10 -5.71 -7.25
N LEU A 280 -1.85 -6.74 -6.85
CA LEU A 280 -1.89 -8.01 -7.59
C LEU A 280 -3.05 -8.09 -8.60
N THR A 281 -4.22 -7.57 -8.22
CA THR A 281 -5.49 -7.79 -8.94
C THR A 281 -5.96 -6.56 -9.70
N HIS A 282 -5.43 -5.38 -9.37
CA HIS A 282 -5.85 -4.07 -9.89
C HIS A 282 -7.32 -3.74 -9.67
N THR A 283 -8.01 -4.52 -8.84
CA THR A 283 -9.39 -4.27 -8.41
C THR A 283 -9.45 -3.06 -7.51
N VAL A 284 -10.55 -2.33 -7.57
CA VAL A 284 -10.79 -1.10 -6.81
C VAL A 284 -12.16 -1.13 -6.14
N TRP A 285 -12.37 -0.31 -5.10
CA TRP A 285 -13.63 -0.13 -4.38
C TRP A 285 -14.19 -1.36 -3.65
N GLU A 286 -13.58 -2.55 -3.78
CA GLU A 286 -14.12 -3.82 -3.27
C GLU A 286 -13.01 -4.81 -2.90
N ASN A 287 -13.41 -5.88 -2.20
CA ASN A 287 -12.56 -6.97 -1.71
C ASN A 287 -13.11 -8.36 -2.15
N PRO A 288 -13.03 -8.73 -3.43
CA PRO A 288 -13.42 -10.08 -3.85
C PRO A 288 -12.51 -11.16 -3.20
N ALA A 289 -13.03 -12.36 -3.03
CA ALA A 289 -12.25 -13.51 -2.59
C ALA A 289 -11.31 -13.98 -3.71
N LEU A 290 -10.01 -14.11 -3.43
CA LEU A 290 -9.05 -14.60 -4.42
C LEU A 290 -9.11 -16.12 -4.50
N MET A 291 -9.05 -16.65 -5.72
CA MET A 291 -9.08 -18.09 -6.00
C MET A 291 -8.04 -18.47 -7.06
N ALA A 292 -7.50 -19.69 -6.95
CA ALA A 292 -6.60 -20.26 -7.95
C ALA A 292 -7.30 -20.50 -9.29
N PRO A 293 -6.60 -20.33 -10.43
CA PRO A 293 -7.17 -20.64 -11.75
C PRO A 293 -7.56 -22.12 -11.90
N ALA A 294 -6.82 -23.03 -11.27
CA ALA A 294 -7.12 -24.46 -11.26
C ALA A 294 -8.43 -24.77 -10.52
N ASP A 295 -8.67 -24.17 -9.36
CA ASP A 295 -9.93 -24.32 -8.62
C ASP A 295 -11.12 -23.71 -9.38
N ALA A 296 -10.93 -22.53 -9.97
CA ALA A 296 -11.95 -21.88 -10.78
C ALA A 296 -12.32 -22.75 -12.00
N LYS A 297 -11.34 -23.38 -12.65
CA LYS A 297 -11.57 -24.34 -13.73
C LYS A 297 -12.31 -25.59 -13.23
N ARG A 298 -11.90 -26.16 -12.09
CA ARG A 298 -12.56 -27.32 -11.45
C ARG A 298 -14.05 -27.03 -11.17
N TRP A 299 -14.37 -25.83 -10.73
CA TRP A 299 -15.72 -25.41 -10.35
C TRP A 299 -16.52 -24.71 -11.47
N GLY A 300 -15.93 -24.53 -12.65
CA GLY A 300 -16.52 -23.78 -13.76
C GLY A 300 -16.92 -22.36 -13.38
N LEU A 301 -16.04 -21.67 -12.65
CA LEU A 301 -16.22 -20.30 -12.15
C LEU A 301 -15.51 -19.28 -13.06
N ARG A 302 -16.01 -18.05 -13.04
CA ARG A 302 -15.44 -16.87 -13.71
C ARG A 302 -15.37 -15.71 -12.73
N ASN A 303 -14.51 -14.73 -13.01
CA ASN A 303 -14.45 -13.49 -12.23
C ASN A 303 -15.85 -12.88 -12.06
N GLY A 304 -16.21 -12.57 -10.82
CA GLY A 304 -17.52 -12.02 -10.44
C GLY A 304 -18.59 -13.07 -10.13
N ASP A 305 -18.33 -14.37 -10.30
CA ASP A 305 -19.23 -15.40 -9.77
C ASP A 305 -19.23 -15.35 -8.24
N VAL A 306 -20.40 -15.49 -7.62
CA VAL A 306 -20.55 -15.38 -6.16
C VAL A 306 -20.53 -16.75 -5.51
N LEU A 307 -19.69 -16.89 -4.49
CA LEU A 307 -19.64 -18.05 -3.61
C LEU A 307 -20.25 -17.71 -2.27
N ALA A 308 -20.98 -18.67 -1.72
CA ALA A 308 -21.39 -18.65 -0.33
C ALA A 308 -20.35 -19.43 0.48
N ILE A 309 -19.74 -18.77 1.46
CA ILE A 309 -18.62 -19.28 2.26
C ILE A 309 -19.04 -19.30 3.73
N GLY A 310 -18.84 -20.44 4.40
CA GLY A 310 -19.21 -20.65 5.80
C GLY A 310 -20.49 -21.49 5.98
N GLU A 311 -20.80 -21.79 7.24
CA GLU A 311 -22.00 -22.52 7.66
C GLU A 311 -23.24 -21.61 7.62
N ALA A 312 -24.45 -22.19 7.66
CA ALA A 312 -25.70 -21.44 7.56
C ALA A 312 -25.78 -20.26 8.55
N ASP A 313 -25.31 -20.45 9.78
CA ASP A 313 -25.12 -19.39 10.77
C ASP A 313 -23.74 -18.75 10.59
N GLY A 314 -23.67 -17.62 9.87
CA GLY A 314 -22.43 -16.88 9.62
C GLY A 314 -21.89 -16.97 8.19
N GLN A 315 -22.65 -17.55 7.26
CA GLN A 315 -22.34 -17.57 5.84
C GLN A 315 -22.21 -16.15 5.27
N ILE A 316 -21.24 -15.96 4.38
CA ILE A 316 -21.13 -14.75 3.55
C ILE A 316 -21.26 -15.08 2.08
N ASP A 317 -21.87 -14.18 1.31
CA ASP A 317 -21.94 -14.24 -0.14
C ASP A 317 -20.94 -13.24 -0.71
N ILE A 318 -19.87 -13.73 -1.34
CA ILE A 318 -18.75 -12.89 -1.83
C ILE A 318 -18.36 -13.28 -3.25
N PRO A 319 -18.11 -12.31 -4.14
CA PRO A 319 -17.64 -12.60 -5.50
C PRO A 319 -16.18 -13.02 -5.51
N ILE A 320 -15.84 -13.86 -6.48
CA ILE A 320 -14.46 -14.34 -6.65
C ILE A 320 -13.69 -13.54 -7.71
N TRP A 321 -12.39 -13.43 -7.47
CA TRP A 321 -11.40 -12.98 -8.44
C TRP A 321 -10.33 -14.06 -8.61
N ILE A 322 -10.18 -14.54 -9.84
CA ILE A 322 -9.17 -15.54 -10.20
C ILE A 322 -7.81 -14.84 -10.24
N ALA A 323 -6.90 -15.28 -9.38
CA ALA A 323 -5.57 -14.68 -9.24
C ALA A 323 -4.49 -15.67 -9.69
N ALA A 324 -3.66 -15.28 -10.66
CA ALA A 324 -2.57 -16.12 -11.15
C ALA A 324 -1.59 -16.49 -10.02
N GLY A 325 -1.15 -17.74 -9.98
CA GLY A 325 -0.24 -18.26 -8.95
C GLY A 325 -0.83 -18.39 -7.55
N HIS A 326 -2.13 -18.17 -7.37
CA HIS A 326 -2.78 -18.44 -6.08
C HIS A 326 -2.80 -19.93 -5.79
N ALA A 327 -2.54 -20.32 -4.53
CA ALA A 327 -2.52 -21.71 -4.09
C ALA A 327 -3.90 -22.40 -4.25
N GLU A 328 -3.88 -23.65 -4.71
CA GLU A 328 -5.07 -24.50 -4.86
C GLU A 328 -5.69 -24.89 -3.50
N GLY A 329 -7.01 -25.08 -3.48
CA GLY A 329 -7.75 -25.42 -2.27
C GLY A 329 -7.82 -24.28 -1.24
N CYS A 330 -7.33 -23.08 -1.60
CA CYS A 330 -7.26 -21.92 -0.71
C CYS A 330 -8.05 -20.74 -1.28
N LEU A 331 -8.73 -19.99 -0.41
CA LEU A 331 -9.31 -18.67 -0.75
C LEU A 331 -8.69 -17.59 0.13
N THR A 332 -8.22 -16.50 -0.48
CA THR A 332 -7.77 -15.32 0.27
C THR A 332 -8.87 -14.27 0.33
N LEU A 333 -9.24 -13.84 1.53
CA LEU A 333 -10.21 -12.77 1.77
C LEU A 333 -9.55 -11.58 2.46
N PHE A 334 -10.01 -10.37 2.14
CA PHE A 334 -9.47 -9.13 2.71
C PHE A 334 -10.45 -8.48 3.67
N LYS A 335 -9.97 -8.11 4.87
CA LYS A 335 -10.75 -7.34 5.85
C LYS A 335 -10.66 -5.83 5.60
N GLY A 336 -11.57 -5.06 6.22
CA GLY A 336 -11.61 -3.60 6.17
C GLY A 336 -12.72 -3.00 5.30
N PHE A 337 -13.45 -3.83 4.57
CA PHE A 337 -14.63 -3.47 3.78
C PHE A 337 -15.93 -3.93 4.46
N GLY A 338 -17.09 -3.58 3.88
CA GLY A 338 -18.39 -4.00 4.41
C GLY A 338 -18.85 -3.23 5.64
N ARG A 339 -18.23 -2.08 5.90
CA ARG A 339 -18.58 -1.21 7.02
C ARG A 339 -19.99 -0.63 6.85
N SER A 340 -20.77 -0.69 7.93
CA SER A 340 -22.14 -0.16 8.00
C SER A 340 -22.17 1.31 8.42
N VAL A 341 -21.06 1.85 8.92
CA VAL A 341 -20.88 3.27 9.25
C VAL A 341 -19.48 3.71 8.79
N ALA A 342 -19.34 4.09 7.51
CA ALA A 342 -18.04 4.46 6.93
C ALA A 342 -18.06 5.77 6.11
N GLY A 343 -18.88 6.73 6.54
CA GLY A 343 -19.01 8.02 5.88
C GLY A 343 -19.55 7.92 4.45
N ARG A 344 -19.29 8.94 3.63
CA ARG A 344 -19.86 9.03 2.28
C ARG A 344 -19.12 8.21 1.22
N VAL A 345 -17.88 7.81 1.48
CA VAL A 345 -17.04 7.08 0.51
C VAL A 345 -17.11 5.58 0.77
N GLY A 346 -16.97 5.17 2.03
CA GLY A 346 -16.82 3.77 2.39
C GLY A 346 -18.12 3.00 2.58
N GLN A 347 -19.24 3.69 2.78
CA GLN A 347 -20.54 3.06 2.99
C GLN A 347 -20.97 2.26 1.76
N GLY A 348 -21.31 0.99 1.94
CA GLY A 348 -21.76 0.11 0.85
C GLY A 348 -20.62 -0.32 -0.08
N THR A 349 -19.36 -0.15 0.32
CA THR A 349 -18.20 -0.65 -0.44
C THR A 349 -17.75 -2.01 0.09
N GLY A 350 -17.48 -2.93 -0.85
CA GLY A 350 -17.04 -4.30 -0.56
C GLY A 350 -17.97 -5.12 0.34
N PHE A 351 -17.40 -6.14 0.96
CA PHE A 351 -18.09 -7.21 1.67
C PHE A 351 -17.53 -7.37 3.08
N ASP A 352 -18.40 -7.50 4.07
CA ASP A 352 -18.01 -7.79 5.44
C ASP A 352 -17.71 -9.29 5.56
N ILE A 353 -16.51 -9.62 6.02
CA ILE A 353 -16.04 -11.00 6.21
C ILE A 353 -15.94 -11.39 7.68
N ARG A 354 -16.37 -10.51 8.59
CA ARG A 354 -16.19 -10.67 10.05
C ARG A 354 -16.74 -12.00 10.57
N SER A 355 -17.85 -12.48 10.03
CA SER A 355 -18.46 -13.77 10.45
C SER A 355 -17.54 -14.97 10.24
N LEU A 356 -16.53 -14.85 9.37
CA LEU A 356 -15.51 -15.89 9.16
C LEU A 356 -14.31 -15.78 10.12
N ILE A 357 -14.25 -14.75 10.97
CA ILE A 357 -13.15 -14.50 11.88
C ILE A 357 -13.57 -14.89 13.30
N SER A 358 -12.79 -15.75 13.95
CA SER A 358 -12.97 -16.10 15.36
C SER A 358 -11.70 -15.85 16.16
N LYS A 359 -11.83 -15.80 17.49
CA LYS A 359 -10.71 -15.63 18.43
C LYS A 359 -9.56 -16.61 18.15
N ASP A 360 -9.89 -17.88 17.97
CA ASP A 360 -8.91 -18.94 17.72
C ASP A 360 -8.46 -19.04 16.25
N ALA A 361 -9.08 -18.28 15.35
CA ALA A 361 -8.86 -18.35 13.91
C ALA A 361 -8.90 -16.97 13.25
N MET A 362 -8.05 -16.07 13.73
CA MET A 362 -7.98 -14.66 13.28
C MET A 362 -7.53 -14.49 11.82
N ALA A 363 -6.66 -15.39 11.35
CA ALA A 363 -5.99 -15.24 10.07
C ALA A 363 -6.21 -16.41 9.11
N GLN A 364 -6.59 -17.58 9.61
CA GLN A 364 -6.71 -18.79 8.81
C GLN A 364 -7.81 -19.71 9.36
N ARG A 365 -8.64 -20.29 8.48
CA ARG A 365 -9.58 -21.37 8.82
C ARG A 365 -9.43 -22.48 7.81
N ARG A 366 -9.54 -23.73 8.26
CA ARG A 366 -9.37 -24.90 7.39
C ARG A 366 -10.69 -25.52 7.01
N SER A 367 -10.74 -26.10 5.82
CA SER A 367 -11.86 -26.93 5.36
C SER A 367 -13.23 -26.25 5.53
N VAL A 368 -13.32 -24.95 5.27
CA VAL A 368 -14.56 -24.18 5.37
C VAL A 368 -15.49 -24.56 4.23
N ALA A 369 -16.76 -24.81 4.53
CA ALA A 369 -17.77 -25.13 3.53
C ALA A 369 -17.93 -23.98 2.52
N VAL A 370 -17.92 -24.33 1.24
CA VAL A 370 -18.13 -23.40 0.13
C VAL A 370 -19.18 -23.95 -0.81
N ARG A 371 -20.12 -23.10 -1.25
CA ARG A 371 -21.12 -23.45 -2.25
C ARG A 371 -21.20 -22.40 -3.35
N LYS A 372 -21.31 -22.86 -4.60
CA LYS A 372 -21.57 -21.98 -5.74
C LYS A 372 -23.00 -21.46 -5.66
N THR A 373 -23.17 -20.16 -5.85
CA THR A 373 -24.50 -19.53 -5.95
C THR A 373 -24.88 -19.31 -7.42
N ALA A 374 -26.14 -18.95 -7.68
CA ALA A 374 -26.60 -18.51 -9.00
C ALA A 374 -26.27 -17.03 -9.27
N SER A 375 -25.79 -16.29 -8.27
CA SER A 375 -25.58 -14.85 -8.31
C SER A 375 -24.24 -14.50 -8.95
N ARG A 376 -24.20 -13.34 -9.61
CA ARG A 376 -22.98 -12.72 -10.12
C ARG A 376 -22.92 -11.26 -9.70
N HIS A 377 -21.70 -10.76 -9.50
CA HIS A 377 -21.41 -9.39 -9.14
C HIS A 377 -20.32 -8.82 -10.04
N ALA A 378 -20.52 -7.61 -10.54
CA ALA A 378 -19.53 -6.94 -11.39
C ALA A 378 -18.42 -6.33 -10.51
N ILE A 379 -17.24 -6.94 -10.57
CA ILE A 379 -16.01 -6.42 -9.96
C ILE A 379 -15.35 -5.44 -10.94
N VAL A 380 -14.86 -4.32 -10.42
CA VAL A 380 -14.17 -3.30 -11.21
C VAL A 380 -12.66 -3.43 -11.03
N THR A 381 -11.93 -3.46 -12.16
CA THR A 381 -10.47 -3.44 -12.21
C THR A 381 -9.99 -2.33 -13.14
N THR A 382 -8.79 -1.81 -12.89
CA THR A 382 -8.10 -0.87 -13.78
C THR A 382 -7.22 -1.56 -14.83
N GLN A 383 -6.91 -2.85 -14.66
CA GLN A 383 -6.15 -3.66 -15.60
C GLN A 383 -6.93 -4.93 -15.95
N HIS A 384 -7.34 -5.07 -17.21
CA HIS A 384 -8.15 -6.20 -17.69
C HIS A 384 -7.32 -7.39 -18.17
N PHE A 385 -6.08 -7.14 -18.61
CA PHE A 385 -5.17 -8.14 -19.16
C PHE A 385 -3.85 -8.11 -18.39
N GLN A 386 -3.48 -9.25 -17.79
CA GLN A 386 -2.24 -9.44 -17.05
C GLN A 386 -1.26 -10.38 -17.79
N THR A 387 -1.50 -10.60 -19.07
CA THR A 387 -0.61 -11.29 -20.01
C THR A 387 0.03 -10.25 -20.94
N MET A 388 1.28 -10.47 -21.35
CA MET A 388 1.95 -9.56 -22.30
C MET A 388 1.58 -9.84 -23.77
N GLU A 389 0.83 -10.92 -24.07
CA GLU A 389 0.40 -11.27 -25.43
C GLU A 389 1.58 -11.35 -26.44
N GLY A 390 2.73 -11.89 -25.99
CA GLY A 390 3.94 -12.02 -26.80
C GLY A 390 4.70 -10.70 -27.04
N ARG A 391 4.32 -9.60 -26.39
CA ARG A 391 4.99 -8.31 -26.52
C ARG A 391 6.11 -8.15 -25.50
N HIS A 392 7.18 -7.46 -25.90
CA HIS A 392 8.33 -7.15 -25.03
C HIS A 392 8.10 -5.86 -24.22
N LEU A 393 7.03 -5.82 -23.41
CA LEU A 393 6.69 -4.64 -22.59
C LEU A 393 7.60 -4.52 -21.37
N VAL A 394 7.65 -5.59 -20.58
CA VAL A 394 8.64 -5.76 -19.51
C VAL A 394 9.71 -6.71 -20.02
N ARG A 395 10.94 -6.22 -20.09
CA ARG A 395 12.12 -7.01 -20.45
C ARG A 395 12.70 -7.54 -19.13
N ALA A 396 12.82 -8.86 -19.03
CA ALA A 396 13.32 -9.54 -17.84
C ALA A 396 14.29 -10.64 -18.25
N GLY A 397 15.34 -10.83 -17.46
CA GLY A 397 16.37 -11.83 -17.72
C GLY A 397 16.90 -12.44 -16.43
N THR A 398 17.98 -13.21 -16.56
CA THR A 398 18.69 -13.80 -15.44
C THR A 398 20.03 -13.12 -15.24
N LEU A 399 20.56 -13.16 -14.01
CA LEU A 399 21.90 -12.67 -13.73
C LEU A 399 22.98 -13.39 -14.57
N ALA A 400 22.77 -14.66 -14.90
CA ALA A 400 23.69 -15.43 -15.74
C ALA A 400 23.76 -14.87 -17.18
N GLU A 401 22.62 -14.47 -17.76
CA GLU A 401 22.56 -13.84 -19.07
C GLU A 401 23.23 -12.46 -19.05
N LEU A 402 22.96 -11.65 -18.03
CA LEU A 402 23.63 -10.36 -17.86
C LEU A 402 25.16 -10.49 -17.71
N GLN A 403 25.63 -11.52 -17.00
CA GLN A 403 27.06 -11.78 -16.85
C GLN A 403 27.71 -12.27 -18.15
N ALA A 404 26.96 -12.98 -19.00
CA ALA A 404 27.44 -13.41 -20.30
C ALA A 404 27.54 -12.26 -21.30
N GLU A 405 26.60 -11.31 -21.25
CA GLU A 405 26.50 -10.16 -22.16
C GLU A 405 26.32 -8.83 -21.39
N PRO A 406 27.36 -8.32 -20.71
CA PRO A 406 27.23 -7.19 -19.78
C PRO A 406 26.96 -5.83 -20.46
N ASP A 407 27.39 -5.64 -21.70
CA ASP A 407 27.36 -4.35 -22.40
C ASP A 407 26.09 -4.11 -23.24
N GLY A 408 25.13 -5.04 -23.20
CA GLY A 408 23.90 -4.95 -23.99
C GLY A 408 23.25 -6.31 -24.14
N PRO A 409 22.71 -6.88 -23.05
CA PRO A 409 22.20 -8.25 -23.07
C PRO A 409 21.01 -8.40 -24.01
N ALA A 410 20.96 -9.49 -24.77
CA ALA A 410 19.94 -9.72 -25.80
C ALA A 410 18.48 -9.73 -25.28
N PHE A 411 18.26 -10.08 -24.00
CA PHE A 411 16.91 -10.02 -23.40
C PHE A 411 16.42 -8.57 -23.23
N VAL A 412 17.34 -7.60 -23.18
CA VAL A 412 17.05 -6.18 -23.16
C VAL A 412 17.07 -5.62 -24.58
N HIS A 413 18.08 -5.93 -25.38
CA HIS A 413 18.28 -5.34 -26.71
C HIS A 413 18.16 -6.43 -27.77
N PRO A 414 16.93 -6.78 -28.22
CA PRO A 414 16.77 -7.77 -29.27
C PRO A 414 17.43 -7.28 -30.58
N PRO A 415 17.92 -8.20 -31.43
CA PRO A 415 18.71 -7.85 -32.62
C PRO A 415 17.92 -7.16 -33.74
N ASP A 416 16.60 -7.06 -33.62
CA ASP A 416 15.78 -6.35 -34.61
C ASP A 416 16.07 -4.84 -34.53
N PRO A 417 16.44 -4.19 -35.66
CA PRO A 417 16.82 -2.80 -35.64
C PRO A 417 15.62 -1.93 -35.28
N THR A 418 15.79 -1.10 -34.24
CA THR A 418 14.86 -0.04 -33.94
C THR A 418 14.85 0.97 -35.09
N PRO A 419 13.67 1.34 -35.63
CA PRO A 419 13.62 2.26 -36.76
C PRO A 419 14.17 3.64 -36.37
N GLU A 420 15.37 4.00 -36.84
CA GLU A 420 15.93 5.33 -36.59
C GLU A 420 15.39 6.38 -37.59
N ALA A 421 15.01 5.92 -38.79
CA ALA A 421 14.60 6.76 -39.90
C ALA A 421 13.44 7.70 -39.53
N THR A 422 13.59 8.98 -39.91
CA THR A 422 12.62 10.04 -39.65
C THR A 422 12.55 11.00 -40.83
N LEU A 423 11.37 11.54 -41.09
CA LEU A 423 11.19 12.64 -42.05
C LEU A 423 11.47 14.01 -41.42
N TYR A 424 11.55 14.08 -40.08
CA TYR A 424 11.70 15.31 -39.31
C TYR A 424 13.10 15.40 -38.69
N PRO A 425 13.72 16.59 -38.66
CA PRO A 425 14.96 16.81 -37.93
C PRO A 425 14.72 16.67 -36.43
N ASP A 426 15.77 16.29 -35.70
CA ASP A 426 15.75 16.32 -34.24
C ASP A 426 15.87 17.77 -33.72
N TRP A 427 15.22 18.04 -32.60
CA TRP A 427 15.32 19.33 -31.93
C TRP A 427 16.46 19.31 -30.89
N PRO A 428 17.42 20.25 -30.96
CA PRO A 428 18.47 20.34 -29.95
C PRO A 428 17.89 20.92 -28.65
N TYR A 429 17.95 20.14 -27.57
CA TYR A 429 17.62 20.60 -26.21
C TYR A 429 18.91 21.04 -25.52
N GLU A 430 19.31 22.30 -25.68
CA GLU A 430 20.60 22.83 -25.20
C GLU A 430 20.62 23.19 -23.70
N GLY A 431 19.46 23.50 -23.13
CA GLY A 431 19.29 23.82 -21.71
C GLY A 431 19.16 22.58 -20.84
N HIS A 432 18.19 22.58 -19.92
CA HIS A 432 17.84 21.37 -19.19
C HIS A 432 17.11 20.39 -20.10
N LYS A 433 17.41 19.10 -19.94
CA LYS A 433 16.81 18.00 -20.68
C LYS A 433 16.21 17.00 -19.69
N TRP A 434 15.01 17.26 -19.19
CA TRP A 434 14.40 16.42 -18.15
C TRP A 434 14.10 14.99 -18.66
N GLY A 435 14.40 14.01 -17.82
CA GLY A 435 14.16 12.59 -18.08
C GLY A 435 13.92 11.79 -16.81
N MET A 436 13.48 10.55 -16.97
CA MET A 436 13.15 9.64 -15.89
C MET A 436 13.65 8.23 -16.20
N THR A 437 14.20 7.53 -15.23
CA THR A 437 14.44 6.08 -15.33
C THR A 437 13.66 5.36 -14.24
N ILE A 438 13.07 4.22 -14.58
CA ILE A 438 12.34 3.37 -13.63
C ILE A 438 13.01 1.99 -13.58
N ASP A 439 13.57 1.65 -12.42
CA ASP A 439 14.18 0.36 -12.13
C ASP A 439 13.10 -0.70 -11.85
N LEU A 440 12.98 -1.68 -12.75
CA LEU A 440 11.94 -2.72 -12.64
C LEU A 440 12.32 -3.80 -11.63
N THR A 441 13.61 -4.12 -11.47
CA THR A 441 14.11 -5.06 -10.44
C THR A 441 13.75 -4.58 -9.02
N ALA A 442 13.80 -3.27 -8.78
CA ALA A 442 13.43 -2.69 -7.49
C ALA A 442 11.89 -2.51 -7.31
N CYS A 443 11.10 -2.58 -8.38
CA CYS A 443 9.68 -2.23 -8.34
C CYS A 443 8.80 -3.38 -7.82
N VAL A 444 8.41 -3.29 -6.55
CA VAL A 444 7.50 -4.27 -5.91
C VAL A 444 6.01 -4.06 -6.20
N GLY A 445 5.65 -3.10 -7.05
CA GLY A 445 4.25 -2.84 -7.42
C GLY A 445 3.37 -2.23 -6.31
N CYS A 446 3.96 -1.55 -5.32
CA CYS A 446 3.24 -1.03 -4.13
C CYS A 446 2.20 0.08 -4.38
N SER A 447 2.10 0.63 -5.59
CA SER A 447 1.20 1.74 -5.96
C SER A 447 1.35 3.06 -5.17
N ALA A 448 2.35 3.20 -4.30
CA ALA A 448 2.63 4.45 -3.58
C ALA A 448 2.88 5.64 -4.53
N CYS A 449 3.51 5.38 -5.68
CA CYS A 449 3.74 6.37 -6.72
C CYS A 449 2.44 6.89 -7.36
N VAL A 450 1.39 6.06 -7.44
CA VAL A 450 0.06 6.44 -7.95
C VAL A 450 -0.60 7.41 -6.98
N LEU A 451 -0.65 7.05 -5.70
CA LEU A 451 -1.24 7.88 -4.66
C LEU A 451 -0.50 9.21 -4.49
N ALA A 452 0.83 9.21 -4.52
CA ALA A 452 1.62 10.42 -4.44
C ALA A 452 1.38 11.35 -5.65
N CYS A 453 1.26 10.79 -6.86
CA CYS A 453 0.91 11.57 -8.03
C CYS A 453 -0.50 12.19 -7.89
N GLN A 454 -1.44 11.45 -7.29
CA GLN A 454 -2.80 11.90 -7.06
C GLN A 454 -2.87 13.05 -6.05
N ALA A 455 -2.21 12.92 -4.91
CA ALA A 455 -2.13 13.95 -3.89
C ALA A 455 -1.41 15.21 -4.38
N GLU A 456 -0.27 15.05 -5.07
CA GLU A 456 0.54 16.17 -5.55
C GLU A 456 -0.15 16.97 -6.65
N ASN A 457 -0.79 16.28 -7.59
CA ASN A 457 -1.26 16.89 -8.83
C ASN A 457 -2.78 17.05 -8.87
N ASN A 458 -3.44 17.12 -7.71
CA ASN A 458 -4.89 17.36 -7.61
C ASN A 458 -5.72 16.43 -8.50
N ILE A 459 -5.33 15.15 -8.60
CA ILE A 459 -6.05 14.19 -9.44
C ILE A 459 -7.34 13.80 -8.72
N PRO A 460 -8.52 14.01 -9.34
CA PRO A 460 -9.78 13.77 -8.65
C PRO A 460 -10.02 12.27 -8.42
N VAL A 461 -10.82 11.95 -7.40
CA VAL A 461 -11.29 10.59 -7.16
C VAL A 461 -12.43 10.25 -8.11
N VAL A 462 -12.39 9.07 -8.72
CA VAL A 462 -13.45 8.56 -9.60
C VAL A 462 -14.18 7.39 -8.95
N GLY A 463 -15.51 7.51 -8.86
CA GLY A 463 -16.37 6.47 -8.28
C GLY A 463 -16.36 5.15 -9.07
N LYS A 464 -16.67 4.04 -8.37
CA LYS A 464 -16.66 2.67 -8.91
C LYS A 464 -17.27 2.52 -10.31
N GLU A 465 -18.45 3.08 -10.52
CA GLU A 465 -19.18 2.98 -11.79
C GLU A 465 -18.35 3.55 -12.97
N GLN A 466 -17.77 4.73 -12.78
CA GLN A 466 -17.00 5.40 -13.82
C GLN A 466 -15.64 4.73 -14.03
N VAL A 467 -15.02 4.19 -12.97
CA VAL A 467 -13.82 3.34 -13.11
C VAL A 467 -14.15 2.08 -13.91
N GLY A 468 -15.32 1.47 -13.70
CA GLY A 468 -15.81 0.33 -14.49
C GLY A 468 -15.99 0.62 -15.98
N MET A 469 -16.10 1.91 -16.35
CA MET A 469 -16.11 2.38 -17.74
C MET A 469 -14.72 2.77 -18.26
N ASN A 470 -13.64 2.39 -17.54
CA ASN A 470 -12.25 2.77 -17.81
C ASN A 470 -11.99 4.29 -17.78
N ARG A 471 -12.63 5.00 -16.84
CA ARG A 471 -12.51 6.47 -16.69
C ARG A 471 -11.77 6.90 -15.42
N HIS A 472 -10.97 6.01 -14.80
CA HIS A 472 -10.09 6.37 -13.68
C HIS A 472 -9.08 7.45 -14.10
N MET A 473 -8.67 8.30 -13.17
CA MET A 473 -7.85 9.48 -13.48
C MET A 473 -6.36 9.35 -13.14
N HIS A 474 -5.88 8.16 -12.77
CA HIS A 474 -4.47 7.90 -12.46
C HIS A 474 -3.50 8.25 -13.60
N TRP A 475 -2.58 9.20 -13.37
CA TRP A 475 -1.57 9.67 -14.34
C TRP A 475 -0.33 8.78 -14.45
N ILE A 476 -0.06 8.03 -13.40
CA ILE A 476 0.86 6.90 -13.37
C ILE A 476 0.03 5.71 -12.94
N ARG A 477 0.17 4.60 -13.66
CA ARG A 477 -0.43 3.31 -13.29
C ARG A 477 0.69 2.29 -13.12
N VAL A 478 0.45 1.25 -12.35
CA VAL A 478 1.38 0.12 -12.25
C VAL A 478 0.71 -1.02 -12.98
N ASP A 479 1.28 -1.47 -14.09
CA ASP A 479 0.80 -2.64 -14.82
C ASP A 479 1.51 -3.89 -14.27
N THR A 480 0.76 -4.96 -13.98
CA THR A 480 1.32 -6.25 -13.55
C THR A 480 1.12 -7.31 -14.63
N TYR A 481 2.21 -7.99 -14.98
CA TYR A 481 2.19 -9.06 -15.97
C TYR A 481 2.70 -10.37 -15.37
N TYR A 482 2.11 -11.49 -15.81
CA TYR A 482 2.57 -12.82 -15.47
C TYR A 482 3.17 -13.50 -16.70
N THR A 483 4.30 -14.16 -16.52
CA THR A 483 4.91 -15.03 -17.54
C THR A 483 4.57 -16.49 -17.27
N GLY A 484 4.41 -17.28 -18.33
CA GLY A 484 3.99 -18.68 -18.22
C GLY A 484 2.48 -18.86 -18.01
N PRO A 485 2.04 -20.09 -17.70
CA PRO A 485 0.62 -20.40 -17.48
C PRO A 485 0.10 -19.76 -16.17
N PRO A 486 -1.15 -19.28 -16.13
CA PRO A 486 -1.69 -18.59 -14.96
C PRO A 486 -1.80 -19.48 -13.71
N GLU A 487 -1.91 -20.80 -13.87
CA GLU A 487 -1.92 -21.76 -12.76
C GLU A 487 -0.59 -21.79 -12.01
N GLN A 488 0.53 -21.59 -12.71
CA GLN A 488 1.89 -21.62 -12.18
C GLN A 488 2.73 -20.56 -12.91
N PRO A 489 2.51 -19.27 -12.62
CA PRO A 489 3.25 -18.20 -13.27
C PRO A 489 4.72 -18.32 -12.87
N GLN A 490 5.61 -18.15 -13.84
CA GLN A 490 7.06 -18.24 -13.62
C GLN A 490 7.58 -16.98 -12.97
N GLN A 491 7.10 -15.81 -13.41
CA GLN A 491 7.45 -14.50 -12.86
C GLN A 491 6.23 -13.58 -12.83
N MET A 492 6.22 -12.68 -11.87
CA MET A 492 5.30 -11.55 -11.78
C MET A 492 6.12 -10.27 -11.97
N LEU A 493 5.85 -9.57 -13.06
CA LEU A 493 6.59 -8.40 -13.50
C LEU A 493 5.74 -7.15 -13.28
N ASN A 494 6.31 -6.11 -12.67
CA ASN A 494 5.61 -4.85 -12.44
C ASN A 494 6.22 -3.74 -13.29
N GLN A 495 5.38 -2.94 -13.93
CA GLN A 495 5.82 -1.80 -14.73
C GLN A 495 4.99 -0.55 -14.43
N PRO A 496 5.54 0.42 -13.68
CA PRO A 496 4.94 1.73 -13.57
C PRO A 496 4.96 2.45 -14.92
N VAL A 497 3.80 2.73 -15.49
CA VAL A 497 3.62 3.42 -16.78
C VAL A 497 3.04 4.81 -16.55
N THR A 498 3.78 5.82 -16.98
CA THR A 498 3.40 7.23 -16.91
C THR A 498 3.50 7.90 -18.29
N CYS A 499 3.26 9.21 -18.38
CA CYS A 499 3.59 9.92 -19.62
C CYS A 499 5.09 9.85 -19.87
N MET A 500 5.50 9.30 -21.02
CA MET A 500 6.92 9.16 -21.34
C MET A 500 7.57 10.45 -21.83
N HIS A 501 6.83 11.57 -21.93
CA HIS A 501 7.34 12.84 -22.47
C HIS A 501 8.13 12.67 -23.79
N CYS A 502 7.54 11.91 -24.72
CA CYS A 502 8.11 11.55 -26.02
C CYS A 502 8.59 12.78 -26.81
N GLU A 503 9.86 12.84 -27.24
CA GLU A 503 10.36 13.95 -28.08
C GLU A 503 9.59 14.02 -29.42
N ARG A 504 9.24 12.86 -29.98
CA ARG A 504 8.39 12.75 -31.17
C ARG A 504 6.98 12.39 -30.75
N ALA A 505 6.33 13.29 -30.01
CA ALA A 505 5.02 13.04 -29.40
C ALA A 505 3.87 12.92 -30.43
N PRO A 506 3.31 11.72 -30.67
CA PRO A 506 2.16 11.57 -31.57
C PRO A 506 0.91 12.26 -31.01
N CYS A 507 0.84 12.43 -29.69
CA CYS A 507 -0.28 13.08 -29.04
C CYS A 507 -0.35 14.60 -29.23
N GLU A 508 0.74 15.24 -29.70
CA GLU A 508 0.76 16.69 -29.93
C GLU A 508 0.20 17.07 -31.30
N VAL A 509 0.69 16.42 -32.35
CA VAL A 509 0.35 16.72 -33.75
C VAL A 509 -1.15 16.54 -34.06
N VAL A 510 -1.87 15.80 -33.22
CA VAL A 510 -3.32 15.56 -33.35
C VAL A 510 -4.19 16.53 -32.56
N CYS A 511 -3.61 17.47 -31.80
CA CYS A 511 -4.37 18.43 -31.03
C CYS A 511 -4.76 19.64 -31.90
N PRO A 512 -6.04 19.83 -32.26
CA PRO A 512 -6.45 20.88 -33.22
C PRO A 512 -6.30 22.31 -32.66
N VAL A 513 -6.16 22.44 -31.34
CA VAL A 513 -6.09 23.72 -30.64
C VAL A 513 -4.73 23.97 -29.99
N ALA A 514 -3.75 23.10 -30.24
CA ALA A 514 -2.42 23.15 -29.64
C ALA A 514 -2.43 23.25 -28.11
N ALA A 515 -3.34 22.51 -27.45
CA ALA A 515 -3.38 22.41 -25.98
C ALA A 515 -2.24 21.54 -25.40
N THR A 516 -1.47 20.90 -26.26
CA THR A 516 -0.28 20.15 -25.89
C THR A 516 0.83 20.44 -26.89
N ASN A 517 2.01 20.71 -26.37
CA ASN A 517 3.20 21.19 -27.08
C ASN A 517 4.44 20.79 -26.26
N HIS A 518 5.61 20.80 -26.89
CA HIS A 518 6.87 20.69 -26.17
C HIS A 518 7.33 22.03 -25.60
N SER A 519 7.91 22.00 -24.40
CA SER A 519 8.78 23.07 -23.92
C SER A 519 10.16 23.00 -24.59
N ASP A 520 10.93 24.09 -24.43
CA ASP A 520 12.35 24.18 -24.77
C ASP A 520 13.24 23.19 -24.00
N GLU A 521 12.76 22.64 -22.88
CA GLU A 521 13.42 21.60 -22.09
C GLU A 521 12.98 20.16 -22.46
N GLY A 522 12.09 20.04 -23.45
CA GLY A 522 11.58 18.75 -23.93
C GLY A 522 10.48 18.16 -23.06
N LEU A 523 9.86 18.94 -22.18
CA LEU A 523 8.66 18.51 -21.49
C LEU A 523 7.48 18.60 -22.45
N ASN A 524 6.79 17.48 -22.68
CA ASN A 524 5.44 17.54 -23.22
C ASN A 524 4.54 18.29 -22.21
N GLN A 525 4.10 19.49 -22.55
CA GLN A 525 3.20 20.32 -21.74
C GLN A 525 1.75 20.00 -22.08
N MET A 526 0.89 19.98 -21.05
CA MET A 526 -0.56 19.87 -21.21
C MET A 526 -1.18 21.12 -20.61
N VAL A 527 -1.65 22.01 -21.47
CA VAL A 527 -2.25 23.28 -21.10
C VAL A 527 -3.75 23.09 -20.94
N TYR A 528 -4.18 22.90 -19.69
CA TYR A 528 -5.54 22.44 -19.35
C TYR A 528 -6.64 23.37 -19.89
N ASN A 529 -6.49 24.68 -19.73
CA ASN A 529 -7.47 25.69 -20.15
C ASN A 529 -7.63 25.82 -21.68
N ARG A 530 -6.66 25.34 -22.47
CA ARG A 530 -6.74 25.34 -23.94
C ARG A 530 -7.44 24.10 -24.50
N CYS A 531 -7.58 23.04 -23.69
CA CYS A 531 -8.16 21.78 -24.13
C CYS A 531 -9.66 21.93 -24.38
N VAL A 532 -10.10 21.64 -25.61
CA VAL A 532 -11.53 21.64 -25.99
C VAL A 532 -12.17 20.24 -25.99
N GLY A 533 -11.47 19.25 -25.41
CA GLY A 533 -12.04 17.93 -25.15
C GLY A 533 -12.27 17.00 -26.34
N THR A 534 -11.53 17.16 -27.44
CA THR A 534 -11.66 16.26 -28.62
C THR A 534 -11.21 14.82 -28.36
N ARG A 535 -10.37 14.61 -27.34
CA ARG A 535 -9.82 13.31 -26.89
C ARG A 535 -8.87 12.60 -27.86
N TYR A 536 -8.60 13.13 -29.05
CA TYR A 536 -7.74 12.49 -30.05
C TYR A 536 -6.30 12.26 -29.53
N CYS A 537 -5.77 13.18 -28.71
CA CYS A 537 -4.45 13.01 -28.10
C CYS A 537 -4.32 11.73 -27.24
N SER A 538 -5.42 11.20 -26.68
CA SER A 538 -5.40 9.91 -25.98
C SER A 538 -5.37 8.73 -26.95
N ASN A 539 -6.16 8.78 -28.03
CA ASN A 539 -6.18 7.74 -29.06
C ASN A 539 -4.79 7.55 -29.69
N ASN A 540 -4.11 8.66 -30.03
CA ASN A 540 -2.81 8.62 -30.69
C ASN A 540 -1.63 8.39 -29.72
N CYS A 541 -1.85 8.51 -28.40
CA CYS A 541 -0.84 8.14 -27.42
C CYS A 541 -0.73 6.60 -27.35
N PRO A 542 0.41 5.99 -27.70
CA PRO A 542 0.53 4.52 -27.74
C PRO A 542 0.41 3.91 -26.34
N TYR A 543 0.86 4.62 -25.31
CA TYR A 543 0.83 4.17 -23.91
C TYR A 543 -0.53 4.35 -23.21
N LYS A 544 -1.48 5.05 -23.84
CA LYS A 544 -2.80 5.38 -23.27
C LYS A 544 -2.70 5.97 -21.85
N VAL A 545 -1.83 6.96 -21.65
CA VAL A 545 -1.55 7.64 -20.37
C VAL A 545 -2.15 9.05 -20.28
N ARG A 546 -2.95 9.43 -21.28
CA ARG A 546 -3.76 10.65 -21.26
C ARG A 546 -5.13 10.32 -20.63
N ARG A 547 -5.49 11.00 -19.54
CA ARG A 547 -6.71 10.77 -18.76
C ARG A 547 -7.70 11.91 -18.99
N PHE A 548 -8.97 11.60 -19.21
CA PHE A 548 -9.95 12.59 -19.61
C PHE A 548 -10.99 12.81 -18.51
N ASN A 549 -11.23 14.07 -18.13
CA ASN A 549 -12.33 14.41 -17.25
C ASN A 549 -13.67 14.28 -17.98
N PHE A 550 -14.24 13.07 -17.98
CA PHE A 550 -15.54 12.80 -18.62
C PHE A 550 -16.68 13.57 -17.96
N LEU A 551 -16.64 13.65 -16.63
CA LEU A 551 -17.58 14.37 -15.80
C LEU A 551 -16.80 15.40 -14.96
N ASP A 552 -17.50 16.16 -14.14
CA ASP A 552 -16.86 17.12 -13.26
C ASP A 552 -16.35 16.44 -11.97
N PHE A 553 -15.32 15.61 -12.12
CA PHE A 553 -14.80 14.79 -11.02
C PHE A 553 -14.19 15.62 -9.88
N SER A 554 -13.77 16.85 -10.18
CA SER A 554 -13.17 17.77 -9.20
C SER A 554 -14.20 18.60 -8.43
N ASP A 555 -15.48 18.57 -8.79
CA ASP A 555 -16.53 19.44 -8.26
C ASP A 555 -16.51 19.54 -6.72
N LYS A 556 -16.45 18.41 -6.03
CA LYS A 556 -16.39 18.38 -4.56
C LYS A 556 -15.12 19.02 -3.99
N PHE A 557 -13.97 18.79 -4.61
CA PHE A 557 -12.70 19.38 -4.18
C PHE A 557 -12.62 20.89 -4.48
N ILE A 558 -13.45 21.40 -5.40
CA ILE A 558 -13.55 22.83 -5.71
C ILE A 558 -14.54 23.51 -4.75
N ASN A 559 -15.70 22.89 -4.52
CA ASN A 559 -16.84 23.56 -3.90
C ASN A 559 -17.01 23.26 -2.40
N GLU A 560 -16.38 22.20 -1.87
CA GLU A 560 -16.41 21.88 -0.44
C GLU A 560 -15.18 22.45 0.28
N PRO A 561 -15.34 23.39 1.23
CA PRO A 561 -14.21 24.09 1.84
C PRO A 561 -13.16 23.16 2.46
N THR A 562 -13.59 22.12 3.17
CA THR A 562 -12.66 21.18 3.84
C THR A 562 -11.86 20.35 2.84
N LEU A 563 -12.47 19.90 1.74
CA LEU A 563 -11.74 19.17 0.70
C LEU A 563 -10.86 20.07 -0.14
N HIS A 564 -11.24 21.33 -0.31
CA HIS A 564 -10.46 22.30 -1.08
C HIS A 564 -9.05 22.48 -0.49
N LEU A 565 -8.91 22.46 0.83
CA LEU A 565 -7.63 22.55 1.54
C LEU A 565 -6.65 21.42 1.22
N LEU A 566 -7.12 20.28 0.70
CA LEU A 566 -6.26 19.17 0.27
C LEU A 566 -5.57 19.45 -1.07
N SER A 567 -6.07 20.43 -1.83
CA SER A 567 -5.58 20.72 -3.18
C SER A 567 -4.25 21.46 -3.10
N ASN A 568 -3.26 20.99 -3.86
CA ASN A 568 -2.02 21.70 -4.09
C ASN A 568 -2.30 23.04 -4.81
N PRO A 569 -2.00 24.20 -4.20
CA PRO A 569 -2.29 25.50 -4.80
C PRO A 569 -1.46 25.79 -6.07
N GLU A 570 -0.34 25.09 -6.26
CA GLU A 570 0.55 25.25 -7.42
C GLU A 570 0.10 24.43 -8.65
N VAL A 571 -0.97 23.64 -8.52
CA VAL A 571 -1.49 22.80 -9.61
C VAL A 571 -2.94 23.15 -9.90
N THR A 572 -3.23 23.42 -11.18
CA THR A 572 -4.60 23.72 -11.63
C THR A 572 -5.57 22.62 -11.21
N MET A 573 -6.72 22.98 -10.65
CA MET A 573 -7.88 22.08 -10.52
C MET A 573 -8.61 21.99 -11.86
N ARG A 574 -8.78 20.78 -12.40
CA ARG A 574 -9.36 20.61 -13.75
C ARG A 574 -10.87 20.37 -13.67
N GLN A 575 -11.60 21.05 -14.53
CA GLN A 575 -13.03 20.85 -14.74
C GLN A 575 -13.28 19.74 -15.77
N ARG A 576 -14.56 19.38 -15.96
CA ARG A 576 -15.01 18.49 -17.03
C ARG A 576 -14.49 18.91 -18.41
N GLY A 577 -14.30 17.93 -19.30
CA GLY A 577 -13.99 18.16 -20.71
C GLY A 577 -12.51 18.39 -21.02
N VAL A 578 -11.62 18.23 -20.03
CA VAL A 578 -10.19 18.50 -20.16
C VAL A 578 -9.36 17.22 -20.06
N MET A 579 -8.34 17.10 -20.91
CA MET A 579 -7.36 16.03 -20.85
C MET A 579 -6.25 16.33 -19.83
N GLU A 580 -5.78 15.29 -19.17
CA GLU A 580 -4.69 15.31 -18.22
C GLU A 580 -3.64 14.26 -18.55
N LYS A 581 -2.46 14.40 -17.96
CA LYS A 581 -1.37 13.44 -18.01
C LYS A 581 -0.33 13.80 -16.94
N CYS A 582 0.56 12.86 -16.65
CA CYS A 582 1.79 13.19 -15.94
C CYS A 582 2.56 14.32 -16.63
N THR A 583 3.03 15.27 -15.84
CA THR A 583 3.76 16.48 -16.27
C THR A 583 5.20 16.47 -15.78
N TYR A 584 5.72 15.34 -15.31
CA TYR A 584 6.94 15.26 -14.49
C TYR A 584 6.93 16.22 -13.29
N CYS A 585 5.74 16.44 -12.70
CA CYS A 585 5.55 17.36 -11.59
C CYS A 585 6.13 18.76 -11.90
N VAL A 586 5.74 19.34 -13.04
CA VAL A 586 6.24 20.63 -13.53
C VAL A 586 6.22 21.74 -12.47
N GLN A 587 5.25 21.74 -11.57
CA GLN A 587 5.17 22.67 -10.43
C GLN A 587 6.40 22.60 -9.52
N ARG A 588 7.01 21.41 -9.35
CA ARG A 588 8.24 21.22 -8.58
C ARG A 588 9.48 21.65 -9.35
N ILE A 589 9.48 21.45 -10.67
CA ILE A 589 10.53 21.94 -11.57
C ILE A 589 10.56 23.48 -11.53
N GLU A 590 9.41 24.10 -11.74
CA GLU A 590 9.28 25.56 -11.75
C GLU A 590 9.51 26.18 -10.37
N GLY A 591 9.04 25.55 -9.29
CA GLY A 591 9.37 25.99 -7.93
C GLY A 591 10.88 26.01 -7.66
N ALA A 592 11.60 24.97 -8.10
CA ALA A 592 13.05 24.93 -7.99
C ALA A 592 13.76 25.93 -8.92
N ARG A 593 13.21 26.18 -10.12
CA ARG A 593 13.70 27.20 -11.05
C ARG A 593 13.61 28.58 -10.44
N VAL A 594 12.45 28.97 -9.91
CA VAL A 594 12.21 30.27 -9.27
C VAL A 594 13.21 30.51 -8.14
N VAL A 595 13.37 29.53 -7.23
CA VAL A 595 14.35 29.64 -6.13
C VAL A 595 15.78 29.79 -6.67
N SER A 596 16.14 29.06 -7.72
CA SER A 596 17.49 29.12 -8.29
C SER A 596 17.77 30.45 -9.00
N GLN A 597 16.77 31.03 -9.66
CA GLN A 597 16.85 32.36 -10.26
C GLN A 597 16.97 33.47 -9.21
N LEU A 598 16.21 33.38 -8.10
CA LEU A 598 16.32 34.34 -7.00
C LEU A 598 17.71 34.32 -6.32
N GLU A 599 18.38 33.18 -6.35
CA GLU A 599 19.72 32.98 -5.78
C GLU A 599 20.84 33.14 -6.81
N ASP A 600 20.54 33.58 -8.04
CA ASP A 600 21.49 33.76 -9.16
C ASP A 600 22.39 32.53 -9.40
N ARG A 601 21.80 31.33 -9.36
CA ARG A 601 22.54 30.07 -9.54
C ARG A 601 21.81 29.07 -10.45
N PRO A 602 22.52 28.09 -11.04
CA PRO A 602 21.86 27.01 -11.78
C PRO A 602 20.98 26.15 -10.85
N ILE A 603 20.02 25.47 -11.47
CA ILE A 603 19.20 24.47 -10.80
C ILE A 603 20.11 23.35 -10.30
N ARG A 604 20.01 23.03 -9.00
CA ARG A 604 20.73 21.90 -8.42
C ARG A 604 19.90 20.62 -8.63
N ASN A 605 20.33 19.76 -9.55
CA ASN A 605 19.62 18.52 -9.91
C ASN A 605 19.26 17.63 -8.71
N ARG A 606 20.09 17.59 -7.66
CA ARG A 606 19.84 16.80 -6.44
C ARG A 606 18.64 17.29 -5.60
N LYS A 607 18.00 18.41 -5.94
CA LYS A 607 16.89 18.99 -5.18
C LYS A 607 15.50 18.79 -5.82
N ILE A 608 15.40 18.46 -7.11
CA ILE A 608 14.09 18.26 -7.75
C ILE A 608 13.72 16.78 -7.65
N LYS A 609 12.80 16.46 -6.74
CA LYS A 609 12.19 15.14 -6.66
C LYS A 609 10.73 15.22 -7.09
N THR A 610 10.36 14.44 -8.10
CA THR A 610 8.94 14.27 -8.47
C THR A 610 8.20 13.57 -7.33
N ALA A 611 6.88 13.71 -7.26
CA ALA A 611 6.10 13.07 -6.20
C ALA A 611 6.21 11.54 -6.23
N CYS A 612 6.19 10.94 -7.43
CA CYS A 612 6.34 9.49 -7.58
C CYS A 612 7.74 9.00 -7.17
N GLN A 613 8.81 9.76 -7.45
CA GLN A 613 10.15 9.48 -6.96
C GLN A 613 10.25 9.60 -5.44
N ALA A 614 9.74 10.70 -4.87
CA ALA A 614 9.84 10.96 -3.44
C ALA A 614 9.09 9.94 -2.58
N ALA A 615 7.98 9.40 -3.09
CA ALA A 615 7.14 8.44 -2.38
C ALA A 615 7.52 6.97 -2.62
N CYS A 616 8.39 6.67 -3.59
CA CYS A 616 8.77 5.29 -3.89
C CYS A 616 9.70 4.74 -2.79
N PRO A 617 9.25 3.76 -1.96
CA PRO A 617 10.06 3.25 -0.87
C PRO A 617 11.30 2.50 -1.36
N ALA A 618 11.20 1.86 -2.54
CA ALA A 618 12.30 1.14 -3.18
C ALA A 618 13.24 2.05 -3.98
N GLN A 619 12.95 3.35 -4.09
CA GLN A 619 13.71 4.31 -4.91
C GLN A 619 13.88 3.87 -6.38
N ALA A 620 12.89 3.14 -6.90
CA ALA A 620 12.88 2.63 -8.28
C ALA A 620 12.80 3.75 -9.32
N ILE A 621 12.14 4.88 -9.00
CA ILE A 621 11.96 6.00 -9.94
C ILE A 621 13.05 7.03 -9.70
N ARG A 622 13.83 7.33 -10.74
CA ARG A 622 14.89 8.36 -10.74
C ARG A 622 14.54 9.42 -11.76
N PHE A 623 14.52 10.68 -11.35
CA PHE A 623 14.23 11.82 -12.22
C PHE A 623 15.36 12.84 -12.13
N GLY A 624 15.65 13.51 -13.24
CA GLY A 624 16.67 14.56 -13.29
C GLY A 624 16.94 15.06 -14.71
N ASP A 625 18.04 15.80 -14.84
CA ASP A 625 18.48 16.37 -16.11
C ASP A 625 19.43 15.43 -16.85
N LEU A 626 19.08 15.06 -18.08
CA LEU A 626 19.86 14.20 -18.97
C LEU A 626 21.06 14.92 -19.61
N ASN A 627 21.09 16.26 -19.59
CA ASN A 627 22.22 17.04 -20.06
C ASN A 627 23.29 17.23 -18.98
N ASP A 628 22.99 16.94 -17.71
CA ASP A 628 23.98 16.91 -16.64
C ASP A 628 24.65 15.52 -16.57
N PRO A 629 25.94 15.38 -16.93
CA PRO A 629 26.64 14.10 -16.88
C PRO A 629 26.78 13.53 -15.47
N ALA A 630 26.68 14.39 -14.44
CA ALA A 630 26.76 13.97 -13.04
C ALA A 630 25.40 13.54 -12.46
N SER A 631 24.32 13.64 -13.24
CA SER A 631 22.98 13.25 -12.78
C SER A 631 22.84 11.72 -12.71
N GLU A 632 22.14 11.25 -11.67
CA GLU A 632 21.87 9.82 -11.51
C GLU A 632 21.04 9.27 -12.69
N VAL A 633 20.12 10.07 -13.21
CA VAL A 633 19.26 9.68 -14.33
C VAL A 633 20.04 9.52 -15.63
N ARG A 634 21.11 10.31 -15.86
CA ARG A 634 21.99 10.15 -17.02
C ARG A 634 22.70 8.81 -16.95
N GLN A 635 23.26 8.47 -15.80
CA GLN A 635 23.94 7.19 -15.58
C GLN A 635 23.00 6.00 -15.79
N THR A 636 21.74 6.11 -15.35
CA THR A 636 20.77 5.03 -15.57
C THR A 636 20.21 4.98 -16.98
N HIS A 637 20.16 6.08 -17.72
CA HIS A 637 19.82 6.05 -19.15
C HIS A 637 20.89 5.36 -20.00
N ASP A 638 22.15 5.45 -19.59
CA ASP A 638 23.28 4.82 -20.28
C ASP A 638 23.57 3.39 -19.77
N HIS A 639 22.77 2.90 -18.83
CA HIS A 639 22.95 1.57 -18.26
C HIS A 639 22.66 0.48 -19.30
N PRO A 640 23.39 -0.65 -19.34
CA PRO A 640 23.14 -1.73 -20.32
C PRO A 640 21.72 -2.32 -20.26
N LEU A 641 21.09 -2.27 -19.09
CA LEU A 641 19.70 -2.70 -18.90
C LEU A 641 18.66 -1.64 -19.30
N ALA A 642 19.08 -0.44 -19.68
CA ALA A 642 18.18 0.64 -20.04
C ALA A 642 17.48 0.36 -21.37
N TYR A 643 16.16 0.52 -21.40
CA TYR A 643 15.39 0.46 -22.63
C TYR A 643 14.20 1.43 -22.59
N ALA A 644 13.75 1.82 -23.77
CA ALA A 644 12.55 2.60 -23.99
C ALA A 644 11.36 1.68 -24.30
N LEU A 645 10.18 2.04 -23.78
CA LEU A 645 8.96 1.27 -24.06
C LEU A 645 8.43 1.60 -25.46
N LEU A 646 8.17 0.58 -26.27
CA LEU A 646 7.70 0.69 -27.67
C LEU A 646 8.66 1.47 -28.58
N GLU A 647 9.96 1.14 -28.52
CA GLU A 647 11.02 1.75 -29.35
C GLU A 647 10.74 1.64 -30.85
N GLU A 648 10.05 0.58 -31.29
CA GLU A 648 9.67 0.35 -32.68
C GLU A 648 8.82 1.48 -33.28
N LEU A 649 8.15 2.27 -32.44
CA LEU A 649 7.33 3.41 -32.85
C LEU A 649 8.13 4.72 -33.02
N ASN A 650 9.42 4.72 -32.66
CA ASN A 650 10.33 5.86 -32.78
C ASN A 650 9.78 7.16 -32.15
N THR A 651 9.10 7.03 -31.00
CA THR A 651 8.54 8.18 -30.26
C THR A 651 9.59 8.92 -29.44
N LYS A 652 10.78 8.34 -29.26
CA LYS A 652 11.89 8.86 -28.44
C LYS A 652 11.42 9.27 -27.03
N PRO A 653 10.98 8.31 -26.20
CA PRO A 653 10.52 8.59 -24.84
C PRO A 653 11.67 9.10 -23.95
N ARG A 654 11.34 10.02 -23.04
CA ARG A 654 12.22 10.54 -21.97
C ARG A 654 12.16 9.74 -20.69
N THR A 655 11.17 8.86 -20.57
CA THR A 655 11.18 7.80 -19.56
C THR A 655 11.79 6.54 -20.15
N THR A 656 12.84 6.04 -19.52
CA THR A 656 13.43 4.72 -19.77
C THR A 656 13.18 3.79 -18.59
N TYR A 657 13.36 2.49 -18.82
CA TYR A 657 13.24 1.44 -17.82
C TYR A 657 14.58 0.72 -17.69
N LEU A 658 14.96 0.30 -16.48
CA LEU A 658 15.95 -0.76 -16.33
C LEU A 658 15.21 -2.10 -16.32
N ALA A 659 15.59 -2.98 -17.23
CA ALA A 659 15.06 -4.34 -17.31
C ALA A 659 15.25 -5.13 -16.00
N GLU A 660 14.34 -6.07 -15.74
CA GLU A 660 14.29 -6.86 -14.51
C GLU A 660 15.33 -7.99 -14.45
#